data_AF-A0A9R0IGH2-F1
#
_entry.id   AF-A0A9R0IGH2-F1
#
_cell.length_a   1.000
_cell.length_b   1.000
_cell.length_c   1.000
_cell.angle_alpha   90.00
_cell.angle_beta   90.00
_cell.angle_gamma   90.00
#
_symmetry.space_group_name_H-M   'P 1'
#
loop_
_entity.id
_entity.type
_entity.pdbx_description
1 polymer ?
#
loop_
_entity_poly.entity_id
_entity_poly.type
_entity_poly.pdbx_seq_one_letter_code
_entity_poly.pdbx_strand_id
1 'polypeptide(L)'
;MGFSANLLPHVPASYRRHYFKFCSLRVRESHRSLSFVTTTKCYGLHGINSILGDRISSINNNGTPEPATALLERLFAQTQKLEEHLNGNSHFFQDVDPDFNLENLESGIEAALKALRKKEEDLQEAERMVMLEHAELNQAKEELERREKEIAAAFSKQEKLEEELRQANLKLVSQARHVEDMKLLLKEREQEIAAAQSVLLLKQDEMDKMRCELTRKNEEAAKNAMQLISKAQLLDEANDVVKKQDIEIQELGNVLHGKQQEMEELLSTQQLEGEKLKAAETKLEKQTMEWLQAQEDLKKLGEEASKHVDESKETMKDFRRVKRLLADVRSELVSSQKSWVTSRQKMEEQELVLEKQRLELEEQQETIVSYMSSLKSAQLEIENERGKLRVAEALNKEFELDLSLKRGLLQNLLGELDEEKCSLQKVTSEVSTLREELNMKSSEFEENNNLLEVKEKELVEAKLEIQQLISEQKSLMLILQERDLELNTAKKRLEEVNAEVAELKLLLNKKEDQLILATGMLKEKDDFAEAMQHELDDARVKASEAESVVGRIVDLTKELVISTKEGSLYTSSDLEKFPSQFLGNSGEDYRLQKIQLEAELESTKENLKAKEMELLASQRKLAIKDEELEMVLERLEEKDRELKELEERRRDADDLNKLSILANESVDDLSIEKLQLEAAQLEVEAATSALHKLAEMSRELLNKASLSIDSDLEVNVFPQNGFGSDSCVVEESVPLQNGPEPDSNLVESNECLTEITFEVARLSALTERLVQEAGVVSAAT
;
A
#
# COMPACT_ATOMS: atom_id res chain seq x y z
N MET A 1 -69.55 -18.89 32.46
CA MET A 1 -69.72 -19.91 31.40
C MET A 1 -68.41 -19.88 30.62
N GLY A 2 -67.63 -20.94 30.45
CA GLY A 2 -67.98 -22.33 30.06
C GLY A 2 -68.12 -22.34 28.54
N PHE A 3 -67.33 -23.06 27.72
CA PHE A 3 -66.52 -24.29 27.86
C PHE A 3 -65.10 -24.05 27.24
N SER A 4 -63.96 -24.72 27.48
CA SER A 4 -63.55 -26.15 27.55
C SER A 4 -63.76 -26.93 26.23
N ALA A 5 -62.83 -27.75 25.68
CA ALA A 5 -61.58 -28.28 26.22
C ALA A 5 -60.56 -28.76 25.14
N ASN A 6 -59.31 -28.99 25.57
CA ASN A 6 -58.32 -30.01 25.17
C ASN A 6 -58.07 -30.42 23.70
N LEU A 7 -56.78 -30.46 23.33
CA LEU A 7 -56.16 -31.58 22.60
C LEU A 7 -54.64 -31.68 22.87
N LEU A 8 -54.15 -32.91 23.06
CA LEU A 8 -52.74 -33.37 23.03
C LEU A 8 -52.67 -34.50 21.96
N PRO A 9 -51.52 -35.11 21.58
CA PRO A 9 -50.12 -34.90 22.01
C PRO A 9 -49.09 -34.80 20.86
N HIS A 10 -47.82 -34.45 21.15
CA HIS A 10 -46.66 -35.34 20.85
C HIS A 10 -45.30 -34.86 21.41
N VAL A 11 -44.44 -35.85 21.72
CA VAL A 11 -43.00 -35.83 22.04
C VAL A 11 -42.46 -37.13 21.40
N PRO A 12 -41.32 -37.21 20.67
CA PRO A 12 -39.92 -37.12 21.16
C PRO A 12 -38.95 -36.34 20.22
N ALA A 13 -37.64 -36.14 20.48
CA ALA A 13 -36.82 -36.18 21.72
C ALA A 13 -35.47 -35.46 21.49
N SER A 14 -34.72 -35.28 22.59
CA SER A 14 -33.24 -35.17 22.67
C SER A 14 -32.50 -34.13 21.82
N TYR A 15 -32.10 -33.04 22.49
CA TYR A 15 -30.76 -32.47 22.33
C TYR A 15 -30.07 -32.35 23.70
N ARG A 16 -28.78 -32.71 23.78
CA ARG A 16 -28.01 -32.65 25.03
C ARG A 16 -27.60 -31.21 25.34
N ARG A 17 -27.98 -30.68 26.50
CA ARG A 17 -27.22 -29.62 27.18
C ARG A 17 -25.95 -30.24 27.77
N HIS A 18 -24.80 -30.00 27.15
CA HIS A 18 -23.52 -30.19 27.82
C HIS A 18 -23.13 -28.92 28.57
N TYR A 19 -23.09 -29.00 29.89
CA TYR A 19 -22.34 -28.04 30.70
C TYR A 19 -20.85 -28.24 30.45
N PHE A 20 -20.11 -27.16 30.26
CA PHE A 20 -18.68 -27.14 30.57
C PHE A 20 -18.40 -26.07 31.63
N LYS A 21 -17.62 -26.45 32.65
CA LYS A 21 -17.18 -25.56 33.73
C LYS A 21 -15.89 -24.85 33.36
N PHE A 22 -15.68 -23.69 33.97
CA PHE A 22 -14.36 -23.07 34.10
C PHE A 22 -13.29 -24.06 34.59
N CYS A 23 -12.12 -23.97 33.97
CA CYS A 23 -10.82 -24.25 34.60
C CYS A 23 -9.75 -23.44 33.85
N SER A 24 -9.25 -22.38 34.48
CA SER A 24 -8.12 -21.58 33.99
C SER A 24 -6.85 -21.92 34.77
N LEU A 25 -5.69 -21.56 34.20
CA LEU A 25 -4.37 -21.56 34.84
C LEU A 25 -3.79 -22.93 35.27
N ARG A 26 -2.92 -23.47 34.41
CA ARG A 26 -1.51 -23.59 34.82
C ARG A 26 -0.56 -23.39 33.63
N VAL A 27 0.50 -22.62 33.87
CA VAL A 27 1.61 -22.39 32.93
C VAL A 27 2.33 -23.69 32.59
N ARG A 28 2.80 -23.82 31.34
CA ARG A 28 3.93 -24.66 30.96
C ARG A 28 4.61 -24.04 29.73
N GLU A 29 5.93 -23.91 29.76
CA GLU A 29 6.69 -23.39 28.62
C GLU A 29 6.51 -24.26 27.37
N SER A 30 6.59 -23.63 26.20
CA SER A 30 6.49 -24.26 24.89
C SER A 30 7.77 -25.00 24.48
N HIS A 31 8.33 -25.82 25.37
CA HIS A 31 9.31 -26.84 25.00
C HIS A 31 8.64 -27.99 24.25
N ARG A 32 8.35 -27.75 22.97
CA ARG A 32 8.31 -28.81 21.96
C ARG A 32 9.33 -28.49 20.88
N SER A 33 10.49 -29.12 21.02
CA SER A 33 11.41 -29.32 19.91
C SER A 33 10.65 -29.92 18.73
N LEU A 34 10.70 -29.28 17.56
CA LEU A 34 10.59 -30.02 16.31
C LEU A 34 11.76 -30.99 16.29
N SER A 35 11.45 -32.28 16.39
CA SER A 35 12.45 -33.34 16.46
C SER A 35 13.23 -33.37 15.15
N PHE A 36 14.53 -33.08 15.20
CA PHE A 36 15.45 -33.50 14.16
C PHE A 36 15.31 -35.01 13.97
N VAL A 37 14.73 -35.42 12.85
CA VAL A 37 14.67 -36.83 12.45
C VAL A 37 16.06 -37.20 11.97
N THR A 38 16.92 -37.62 12.90
CA THR A 38 18.24 -38.17 12.60
C THR A 38 18.09 -39.58 12.00
N THR A 39 17.72 -39.64 10.72
CA THR A 39 17.62 -40.88 9.92
C THR A 39 18.99 -41.45 9.53
N THR A 40 19.89 -41.59 10.52
CA THR A 40 21.16 -42.32 10.42
C THR A 40 21.08 -43.67 11.12
N LYS A 41 19.99 -44.42 10.83
CA LYS A 41 19.86 -45.85 11.13
C LYS A 41 19.29 -46.61 9.92
N CYS A 42 20.08 -46.67 8.86
CA CYS A 42 19.91 -47.61 7.76
C CYS A 42 21.22 -48.39 7.56
N TYR A 43 21.13 -49.71 7.76
CA TYR A 43 22.08 -50.75 7.35
C TYR A 43 23.55 -50.59 7.76
N GLY A 44 23.95 -51.38 8.77
CA GLY A 44 25.36 -51.67 9.00
C GLY A 44 25.92 -52.50 7.83
N LEU A 45 26.58 -51.84 6.89
CA LEU A 45 27.53 -52.49 6.00
C LEU A 45 28.66 -53.09 6.83
N HIS A 46 29.17 -54.25 6.41
CA HIS A 46 30.08 -55.09 7.20
C HIS A 46 31.30 -54.29 7.70
N GLY A 47 31.31 -54.02 9.01
CA GLY A 47 32.46 -53.44 9.67
C GLY A 47 33.60 -54.46 9.70
N ILE A 48 34.67 -54.15 8.98
CA ILE A 48 35.98 -54.80 9.09
C ILE A 48 35.93 -56.31 8.77
N ASN A 49 35.98 -56.62 7.46
CA ASN A 49 36.75 -57.81 7.06
C ASN A 49 38.18 -57.56 7.52
N SER A 50 38.57 -58.17 8.64
CA SER A 50 39.96 -58.17 9.07
C SER A 50 40.77 -58.93 8.03
N ILE A 51 41.46 -58.20 7.15
CA ILE A 51 42.64 -58.72 6.45
C ILE A 51 43.80 -58.73 7.45
N LEU A 52 43.57 -59.42 8.57
CA LEU A 52 44.61 -60.19 9.23
C LEU A 52 44.86 -61.39 8.29
N GLY A 53 45.49 -61.11 7.16
CA GLY A 53 45.89 -62.13 6.23
C GLY A 53 46.92 -62.98 6.95
N ASP A 54 46.64 -64.27 7.11
CA ASP A 54 47.59 -65.25 7.62
C ASP A 54 48.74 -65.44 6.59
N ARG A 55 49.60 -64.42 6.43
CA ARG A 55 51.02 -64.65 6.12
C ARG A 55 51.62 -65.31 7.35
N ILE A 56 51.32 -66.61 7.46
CA ILE A 56 51.91 -67.57 8.37
C ILE A 56 53.40 -67.25 8.41
N SER A 57 53.89 -66.78 9.55
CA SER A 57 55.31 -66.59 9.78
C SER A 57 55.94 -67.98 9.83
N SER A 58 56.28 -68.52 8.66
CA SER A 58 56.88 -69.83 8.44
C SER A 58 58.36 -69.79 8.85
N ILE A 59 58.58 -69.45 10.12
CA ILE A 59 59.82 -69.66 10.87
C ILE A 59 59.98 -71.17 11.01
N ASN A 60 60.34 -71.80 9.89
CA ASN A 60 60.60 -73.21 9.76
C ASN A 60 61.96 -73.48 10.42
N ASN A 61 61.93 -73.60 11.76
CA ASN A 61 63.07 -73.88 12.63
C ASN A 61 63.60 -75.32 12.45
N ASN A 62 63.82 -75.72 11.19
CA ASN A 62 64.49 -76.94 10.80
C ASN A 62 65.98 -76.82 11.11
N GLY A 63 66.31 -77.15 12.37
CA GLY A 63 67.66 -77.37 12.89
C GLY A 63 68.63 -76.24 12.61
N THR A 64 68.66 -75.23 13.47
CA THR A 64 69.65 -74.14 13.41
C THR A 64 71.06 -74.71 13.21
N PRO A 65 71.70 -74.48 12.05
CA PRO A 65 73.14 -74.62 11.95
C PRO A 65 73.76 -73.65 12.95
N GLU A 66 74.93 -74.01 13.45
CA GLU A 66 75.66 -73.18 14.40
C GLU A 66 75.83 -71.75 13.84
N PRO A 67 75.62 -70.68 14.65
CA PRO A 67 75.63 -69.31 14.14
C PRO A 67 76.90 -69.01 13.34
N ALA A 68 76.77 -68.31 12.22
CA ALA A 68 77.94 -67.93 11.40
C ALA A 68 78.98 -67.15 12.22
N THR A 69 78.55 -66.36 13.21
CA THR A 69 79.41 -65.75 14.22
C THR A 69 80.17 -66.78 15.06
N ALA A 70 79.48 -67.76 15.66
CA ALA A 70 80.09 -68.83 16.47
C ALA A 70 80.98 -69.80 15.66
N LEU A 71 80.78 -69.91 14.33
CA LEU A 71 81.69 -70.58 13.40
C LEU A 71 82.94 -69.75 13.14
N LEU A 72 82.79 -68.45 12.83
CA LEU A 72 83.91 -67.52 12.60
C LEU A 72 84.75 -67.29 13.87
N GLU A 73 84.13 -67.17 15.04
CA GLU A 73 84.78 -67.04 16.36
C GLU A 73 85.61 -68.29 16.69
N ARG A 74 85.10 -69.49 16.37
CA ARG A 74 85.83 -70.74 16.55
C ARG A 74 87.00 -70.86 15.57
N LEU A 75 86.78 -70.52 14.30
CA LEU A 75 87.85 -70.47 13.29
C LEU A 75 88.95 -69.50 13.68
N PHE A 76 88.60 -68.31 14.18
CA PHE A 76 89.56 -67.35 14.70
C PHE A 76 90.35 -67.93 15.87
N ALA A 77 89.68 -68.55 16.85
CA ALA A 77 90.33 -69.22 17.98
C ALA A 77 91.14 -70.49 17.61
N GLN A 78 90.83 -71.16 16.50
CA GLN A 78 91.64 -72.27 15.95
C GLN A 78 92.87 -71.74 15.20
N THR A 79 92.69 -70.71 14.37
CA THR A 79 93.77 -70.04 13.62
C THR A 79 94.79 -69.43 14.59
N GLN A 80 94.33 -68.74 15.63
CA GLN A 80 95.20 -68.16 16.67
C GLN A 80 96.04 -69.23 17.38
N LYS A 81 95.45 -70.38 17.73
CA LYS A 81 96.21 -71.50 18.32
C LYS A 81 97.26 -72.07 17.37
N LEU A 82 96.98 -72.09 16.07
CA LEU A 82 97.89 -72.58 15.04
C LEU A 82 99.05 -71.59 14.80
N GLU A 83 98.78 -70.29 14.87
CA GLU A 83 99.78 -69.21 14.86
C GLU A 83 100.68 -69.23 16.10
N GLU A 84 100.10 -69.41 17.29
CA GLU A 84 100.84 -69.63 18.55
C GLU A 84 101.76 -70.86 18.46
N HIS A 85 101.30 -71.93 17.79
CA HIS A 85 102.06 -73.17 17.59
C HIS A 85 103.23 -73.06 16.58
N LEU A 86 103.22 -72.03 15.72
CA LEU A 86 104.26 -71.78 14.70
C LEU A 86 105.36 -70.82 15.18
N ASN A 87 105.07 -69.92 16.12
CA ASN A 87 106.02 -68.92 16.63
C ASN A 87 106.87 -69.40 17.83
N GLY A 88 106.62 -70.59 18.38
CA GLY A 88 107.25 -71.09 19.62
C GLY A 88 108.33 -72.17 19.43
N ASN A 89 109.61 -71.78 19.34
CA ASN A 89 110.74 -72.73 19.28
C ASN A 89 111.18 -73.24 20.68
N SER A 90 110.78 -74.45 21.10
CA SER A 90 111.63 -75.39 21.87
C SER A 90 110.92 -76.71 22.23
N HIS A 91 111.40 -77.83 21.70
CA HIS A 91 111.34 -79.20 22.24
C HIS A 91 110.16 -79.60 23.15
N PHE A 92 109.10 -80.17 22.57
CA PHE A 92 108.64 -81.52 22.96
C PHE A 92 107.86 -82.16 21.79
N PHE A 93 108.36 -83.28 21.28
CA PHE A 93 107.66 -84.12 20.29
C PHE A 93 107.42 -85.49 20.92
N GLN A 94 106.20 -85.72 21.39
CA GLN A 94 105.64 -87.05 21.56
C GLN A 94 104.11 -86.97 21.44
N ASP A 95 103.51 -87.99 20.83
CA ASP A 95 102.10 -88.11 20.45
C ASP A 95 101.60 -86.96 19.55
N VAL A 96 101.92 -87.13 18.25
CA VAL A 96 101.47 -86.29 17.14
C VAL A 96 100.20 -86.90 16.54
N ASP A 97 99.07 -86.20 16.66
CA ASP A 97 97.95 -86.29 15.71
C ASP A 97 98.11 -85.14 14.71
N PRO A 98 98.65 -85.37 13.49
CA PRO A 98 98.96 -84.30 12.55
C PRO A 98 97.71 -83.84 11.78
N ASP A 99 96.73 -84.73 11.63
CA ASP A 99 95.49 -84.51 10.88
C ASP A 99 94.56 -83.51 11.59
N PHE A 100 94.70 -83.35 12.91
CA PHE A 100 93.74 -82.62 13.75
C PHE A 100 93.77 -81.09 13.64
N ASN A 101 94.69 -80.48 12.90
CA ASN A 101 94.80 -79.02 12.78
C ASN A 101 94.41 -78.45 11.41
N LEU A 102 94.68 -79.14 10.30
CA LEU A 102 94.42 -78.59 8.96
C LEU A 102 93.02 -78.97 8.43
N GLU A 103 92.66 -80.27 8.47
CA GLU A 103 91.35 -80.75 7.99
C GLU A 103 90.20 -80.21 8.85
N ASN A 104 90.42 -80.03 10.16
CA ASN A 104 89.46 -79.39 11.08
C ASN A 104 89.33 -77.88 10.85
N LEU A 105 90.35 -77.21 10.29
CA LEU A 105 90.28 -75.79 9.92
C LEU A 105 89.59 -75.64 8.56
N GLU A 106 89.93 -76.49 7.59
CA GLU A 106 89.33 -76.52 6.25
C GLU A 106 87.83 -76.85 6.29
N SER A 107 87.43 -77.90 7.00
CA SER A 107 86.01 -78.24 7.22
C SER A 107 85.27 -77.18 8.04
N GLY A 108 85.95 -76.50 8.98
CA GLY A 108 85.42 -75.33 9.68
C GLY A 108 85.19 -74.15 8.73
N ILE A 109 86.13 -73.87 7.82
CA ILE A 109 86.03 -72.82 6.80
C ILE A 109 84.90 -73.14 5.83
N GLU A 110 84.78 -74.39 5.35
CA GLU A 110 83.68 -74.77 4.46
C GLU A 110 82.32 -74.69 5.18
N ALA A 111 82.23 -75.09 6.46
CA ALA A 111 81.03 -74.92 7.27
C ALA A 111 80.66 -73.44 7.46
N ALA A 112 81.64 -72.57 7.74
CA ALA A 112 81.45 -71.13 7.86
C ALA A 112 81.01 -70.49 6.53
N LEU A 113 81.67 -70.81 5.41
CA LEU A 113 81.31 -70.33 4.08
C LEU A 113 79.92 -70.81 3.65
N LYS A 114 79.53 -72.04 4.00
CA LYS A 114 78.19 -72.59 3.74
C LYS A 114 77.12 -71.92 4.60
N ALA A 115 77.41 -71.61 5.86
CA ALA A 115 76.53 -70.85 6.74
C ALA A 115 76.37 -69.38 6.29
N LEU A 116 77.47 -68.75 5.86
CA LEU A 116 77.47 -67.40 5.31
C LEU A 116 76.72 -67.32 3.97
N ARG A 117 76.95 -68.25 3.04
CA ARG A 117 76.20 -68.31 1.78
C ARG A 117 74.70 -68.50 2.01
N LYS A 118 74.30 -69.38 2.94
CA LYS A 118 72.89 -69.49 3.32
C LYS A 118 72.36 -68.17 3.91
N LYS A 119 73.16 -67.44 4.69
CA LYS A 119 72.77 -66.13 5.23
C LYS A 119 72.67 -65.04 4.17
N GLU A 120 73.47 -65.12 3.11
CA GLU A 120 73.37 -64.27 1.92
C GLU A 120 72.10 -64.61 1.11
N GLU A 121 71.80 -65.89 0.90
CA GLU A 121 70.56 -66.38 0.27
C GLU A 121 69.31 -65.96 1.08
N ASP A 122 69.32 -66.16 2.40
CA ASP A 122 68.26 -65.73 3.34
C ASP A 122 68.05 -64.19 3.26
N LEU A 123 69.14 -63.41 3.12
CA LEU A 123 69.11 -61.95 3.05
C LEU A 123 68.60 -61.45 1.69
N GLN A 124 69.00 -62.07 0.58
CA GLN A 124 68.49 -61.77 -0.76
C GLN A 124 66.99 -62.14 -0.89
N GLU A 125 66.51 -63.15 -0.17
CA GLU A 125 65.07 -63.43 -0.04
C GLU A 125 64.35 -62.34 0.77
N ALA A 126 64.91 -61.95 1.92
CA ALA A 126 64.36 -60.86 2.73
C ALA A 126 64.31 -59.52 1.98
N GLU A 127 65.35 -59.19 1.21
CA GLU A 127 65.40 -57.99 0.36
C GLU A 127 64.32 -58.03 -0.74
N ARG A 128 64.15 -59.16 -1.44
CA ARG A 128 63.08 -59.34 -2.43
C ARG A 128 61.69 -59.24 -1.80
N MET A 129 61.49 -59.79 -0.62
CA MET A 129 60.23 -59.67 0.14
C MET A 129 59.96 -58.22 0.56
N VAL A 130 60.96 -57.49 1.08
CA VAL A 130 60.83 -56.06 1.42
C VAL A 130 60.51 -55.20 0.19
N MET A 131 61.11 -55.51 -0.96
CA MET A 131 60.80 -54.81 -2.21
C MET A 131 59.37 -55.08 -2.71
N LEU A 132 58.85 -56.30 -2.54
CA LEU A 132 57.44 -56.63 -2.82
C LEU A 132 56.50 -55.91 -1.84
N GLU A 133 56.79 -55.94 -0.54
CA GLU A 133 55.99 -55.26 0.48
C GLU A 133 56.02 -53.74 0.32
N HIS A 134 57.13 -53.16 -0.17
CA HIS A 134 57.20 -51.75 -0.54
C HIS A 134 56.34 -51.42 -1.77
N ALA A 135 56.28 -52.32 -2.76
CA ALA A 135 55.40 -52.16 -3.92
C ALA A 135 53.91 -52.29 -3.53
N GLU A 136 53.55 -53.28 -2.71
CA GLU A 136 52.20 -53.45 -2.12
C GLU A 136 51.80 -52.20 -1.30
N LEU A 137 52.72 -51.65 -0.49
CA LEU A 137 52.50 -50.43 0.30
C LEU A 137 52.29 -49.19 -0.58
N ASN A 138 53.07 -49.00 -1.64
CA ASN A 138 52.91 -47.89 -2.57
C ASN A 138 51.57 -47.98 -3.32
N GLN A 139 51.17 -49.17 -3.77
CA GLN A 139 49.86 -49.39 -4.38
C GLN A 139 48.71 -49.10 -3.40
N ALA A 140 48.84 -49.53 -2.13
CA ALA A 140 47.85 -49.22 -1.09
C ALA A 140 47.76 -47.72 -0.78
N LYS A 141 48.88 -46.99 -0.85
CA LYS A 141 48.93 -45.53 -0.69
C LYS A 141 48.21 -44.81 -1.84
N GLU A 142 48.47 -45.21 -3.09
CA GLU A 142 47.77 -44.65 -4.27
C GLU A 142 46.26 -44.94 -4.23
N GLU A 143 45.86 -46.13 -3.77
CA GLU A 143 44.45 -46.49 -3.54
C GLU A 143 43.79 -45.58 -2.50
N LEU A 144 44.47 -45.29 -1.37
CA LEU A 144 43.97 -44.39 -0.34
C LEU A 144 43.88 -42.94 -0.86
N GLU A 145 44.89 -42.44 -1.55
CA GLU A 145 44.91 -41.07 -2.11
C GLU A 145 43.79 -40.88 -3.15
N ARG A 146 43.47 -41.92 -3.94
CA ARG A 146 42.33 -41.88 -4.87
C ARG A 146 41.00 -41.83 -4.13
N ARG A 147 40.82 -42.66 -3.10
CA ARG A 147 39.60 -42.66 -2.27
C ARG A 147 39.41 -41.34 -1.52
N GLU A 148 40.50 -40.72 -1.05
CA GLU A 148 40.45 -39.39 -0.43
C GLU A 148 39.94 -38.32 -1.43
N LYS A 149 40.43 -38.34 -2.68
CA LYS A 149 39.93 -37.47 -3.75
C LYS A 149 38.46 -37.75 -4.11
N GLU A 150 38.05 -39.02 -4.15
CA GLU A 150 36.65 -39.42 -4.38
C GLU A 150 35.74 -38.96 -3.23
N ILE A 151 36.19 -39.07 -1.98
CA ILE A 151 35.48 -38.61 -0.77
C ILE A 151 35.36 -37.08 -0.76
N ALA A 152 36.44 -36.34 -1.06
CA ALA A 152 36.40 -34.88 -1.17
C ALA A 152 35.45 -34.42 -2.28
N ALA A 153 35.45 -35.11 -3.43
CA ALA A 153 34.51 -34.87 -4.52
C ALA A 153 33.06 -35.23 -4.17
N ALA A 154 32.84 -36.20 -3.26
CA ALA A 154 31.51 -36.53 -2.73
C ALA A 154 31.02 -35.45 -1.75
N PHE A 155 31.86 -34.99 -0.81
CA PHE A 155 31.51 -33.90 0.11
C PHE A 155 31.19 -32.59 -0.64
N SER A 156 31.97 -32.19 -1.65
CA SER A 156 31.66 -31.00 -2.46
C SER A 156 30.36 -31.12 -3.27
N LYS A 157 29.90 -32.34 -3.56
CA LYS A 157 28.56 -32.58 -4.16
C LYS A 157 27.45 -32.52 -3.10
N GLN A 158 27.69 -33.07 -1.91
CA GLN A 158 26.75 -33.02 -0.79
C GLN A 158 26.50 -31.56 -0.37
N GLU A 159 27.55 -30.77 -0.17
CA GLU A 159 27.48 -29.34 0.19
C GLU A 159 26.62 -28.53 -0.80
N LYS A 160 26.79 -28.77 -2.11
CA LYS A 160 25.98 -28.13 -3.16
C LYS A 160 24.52 -28.54 -3.09
N LEU A 161 24.23 -29.83 -2.89
CA LEU A 161 22.86 -30.33 -2.75
C LEU A 161 22.19 -29.83 -1.45
N GLU A 162 22.94 -29.66 -0.37
CA GLU A 162 22.45 -29.08 0.88
C GLU A 162 22.15 -27.57 0.74
N GLU A 163 22.98 -26.82 0.01
CA GLU A 163 22.72 -25.41 -0.31
C GLU A 163 21.54 -25.26 -1.28
N GLU A 164 21.44 -26.08 -2.34
CA GLU A 164 20.28 -26.12 -3.24
C GLU A 164 18.99 -26.45 -2.48
N LEU A 165 19.03 -27.42 -1.56
CA LEU A 165 17.91 -27.77 -0.68
C LEU A 165 17.57 -26.63 0.29
N ARG A 166 18.55 -25.92 0.83
CA ARG A 166 18.34 -24.74 1.69
C ARG A 166 17.65 -23.61 0.92
N GLN A 167 18.09 -23.33 -0.31
CA GLN A 167 17.46 -22.33 -1.18
C GLN A 167 16.05 -22.74 -1.61
N ALA A 168 15.82 -24.03 -1.91
CA ALA A 168 14.50 -24.56 -2.22
C ALA A 168 13.54 -24.42 -1.01
N ASN A 169 14.00 -24.75 0.20
CA ASN A 169 13.22 -24.58 1.42
C ASN A 169 12.91 -23.11 1.71
N LEU A 170 13.86 -22.18 1.51
CA LEU A 170 13.59 -20.74 1.64
C LEU A 170 12.52 -20.25 0.64
N LYS A 171 12.59 -20.70 -0.62
CA LYS A 171 11.57 -20.41 -1.64
C LYS A 171 10.19 -20.96 -1.23
N LEU A 172 10.12 -22.21 -0.79
CA LEU A 172 8.88 -22.83 -0.31
C LEU A 172 8.30 -22.10 0.92
N VAL A 173 9.13 -21.66 1.87
CA VAL A 173 8.69 -20.86 3.02
C VAL A 173 8.16 -19.48 2.59
N SER A 174 8.80 -18.81 1.62
CA SER A 174 8.27 -17.54 1.08
C SER A 174 6.95 -17.72 0.34
N GLN A 175 6.78 -18.81 -0.41
CA GLN A 175 5.53 -19.14 -1.09
C GLN A 175 4.42 -19.51 -0.10
N ALA A 176 4.75 -20.26 0.96
CA ALA A 176 3.80 -20.60 2.01
C ALA A 176 3.28 -19.36 2.76
N ARG A 177 4.15 -18.39 3.08
CA ARG A 177 3.75 -17.09 3.63
C ARG A 177 2.81 -16.35 2.67
N HIS A 178 3.21 -16.17 1.41
CA HIS A 178 2.37 -15.48 0.42
C HIS A 178 0.99 -16.13 0.23
N VAL A 179 0.90 -17.46 0.28
CA VAL A 179 -0.38 -18.19 0.25
C VAL A 179 -1.22 -17.97 1.51
N GLU A 180 -0.58 -17.80 2.68
CA GLU A 180 -1.26 -17.47 3.94
C GLU A 180 -1.74 -16.00 3.95
N ASP A 181 -0.92 -15.06 3.45
CA ASP A 181 -1.28 -13.64 3.27
C ASP A 181 -2.49 -13.49 2.32
N MET A 182 -2.45 -14.13 1.15
CA MET A 182 -3.57 -14.17 0.20
C MET A 182 -4.84 -14.80 0.80
N LYS A 183 -4.70 -15.70 1.76
CA LYS A 183 -5.81 -16.36 2.48
C LYS A 183 -6.35 -15.52 3.64
N LEU A 184 -5.63 -14.49 4.10
CA LEU A 184 -6.17 -13.44 4.97
C LEU A 184 -6.99 -12.44 4.14
N LEU A 185 -6.39 -11.91 3.06
CA LEU A 185 -7.07 -11.01 2.11
C LEU A 185 -8.38 -11.59 1.55
N LEU A 186 -8.42 -12.90 1.26
CA LEU A 186 -9.67 -13.57 0.84
C LEU A 186 -10.75 -13.59 1.93
N LYS A 187 -10.39 -13.77 3.20
CA LYS A 187 -11.37 -13.74 4.32
C LYS A 187 -11.88 -12.33 4.61
N GLU A 188 -11.02 -11.33 4.44
CA GLU A 188 -11.38 -9.92 4.57
C GLU A 188 -12.39 -9.56 3.46
N ARG A 189 -12.09 -9.92 2.21
CA ARG A 189 -13.03 -9.78 1.08
C ARG A 189 -14.34 -10.58 1.29
N GLU A 190 -14.30 -11.80 1.83
CA GLU A 190 -15.51 -12.56 2.19
C GLU A 190 -16.36 -11.83 3.26
N GLN A 191 -15.74 -11.20 4.25
CA GLN A 191 -16.43 -10.41 5.28
C GLN A 191 -17.00 -9.10 4.73
N GLU A 192 -16.23 -8.36 3.91
CA GLU A 192 -16.72 -7.18 3.18
C GLU A 192 -17.94 -7.52 2.32
N ILE A 193 -17.90 -8.64 1.58
CA ILE A 193 -19.00 -9.10 0.74
C ILE A 193 -20.22 -9.48 1.59
N ALA A 194 -20.03 -10.18 2.72
CA ALA A 194 -21.13 -10.53 3.63
C ALA A 194 -21.78 -9.28 4.27
N ALA A 195 -20.98 -8.27 4.62
CA ALA A 195 -21.47 -6.97 5.10
C ALA A 195 -22.24 -6.23 4.00
N ALA A 196 -21.68 -6.13 2.79
CA ALA A 196 -22.32 -5.49 1.65
C ALA A 196 -23.65 -6.17 1.25
N GLN A 197 -23.71 -7.50 1.26
CA GLN A 197 -24.94 -8.27 1.05
C GLN A 197 -25.98 -7.98 2.13
N SER A 198 -25.57 -7.85 3.40
CA SER A 198 -26.47 -7.51 4.50
C SER A 198 -27.04 -6.09 4.37
N VAL A 199 -26.21 -5.12 3.98
CA VAL A 199 -26.66 -3.74 3.69
C VAL A 199 -27.60 -3.70 2.48
N LEU A 200 -27.30 -4.45 1.42
CA LEU A 200 -28.15 -4.53 0.22
C LEU A 200 -29.52 -5.14 0.55
N LEU A 201 -29.57 -6.16 1.42
CA LEU A 201 -30.82 -6.78 1.86
C LEU A 201 -31.68 -5.80 2.69
N LEU A 202 -31.06 -5.04 3.61
CA LEU A 202 -31.75 -3.95 4.31
C LEU A 202 -32.29 -2.88 3.35
N LYS A 203 -31.55 -2.53 2.30
CA LYS A 203 -32.02 -1.58 1.27
C LYS A 203 -33.12 -2.15 0.37
N GLN A 204 -33.15 -3.47 0.15
CA GLN A 204 -34.28 -4.14 -0.49
C GLN A 204 -35.53 -4.07 0.39
N ASP A 205 -35.42 -4.34 1.69
CA ASP A 205 -36.54 -4.23 2.65
C ASP A 205 -37.08 -2.79 2.76
N GLU A 206 -36.19 -1.79 2.76
CA GLU A 206 -36.58 -0.36 2.67
C GLU A 206 -37.34 -0.05 1.36
N MET A 207 -36.86 -0.55 0.21
CA MET A 207 -37.56 -0.38 -1.07
C MET A 207 -38.92 -1.07 -1.11
N ASP A 208 -39.06 -2.25 -0.51
CA ASP A 208 -40.34 -2.96 -0.44
C ASP A 208 -41.32 -2.27 0.52
N LYS A 209 -40.84 -1.73 1.65
CA LYS A 209 -41.63 -0.83 2.50
C LYS A 209 -42.10 0.39 1.72
N MET A 210 -41.22 1.08 0.98
CA MET A 210 -41.58 2.23 0.14
C MET A 210 -42.60 1.85 -0.96
N ARG A 211 -42.45 0.68 -1.60
CA ARG A 211 -43.44 0.15 -2.55
C ARG A 211 -44.82 -0.02 -1.90
N CYS A 212 -44.89 -0.63 -0.71
CA CYS A 212 -46.14 -0.81 0.02
C CYS A 212 -46.76 0.50 0.52
N GLU A 213 -45.95 1.51 0.86
CA GLU A 213 -46.47 2.83 1.21
C GLU A 213 -46.99 3.60 -0.01
N LEU A 214 -46.34 3.46 -1.16
CA LEU A 214 -46.78 4.08 -2.42
C LEU A 214 -48.08 3.44 -2.95
N THR A 215 -48.24 2.11 -2.90
CA THR A 215 -49.50 1.46 -3.29
C THR A 215 -50.64 1.87 -2.36
N ARG A 216 -50.41 1.89 -1.04
CA ARG A 216 -51.37 2.41 -0.04
C ARG A 216 -51.78 3.85 -0.33
N LYS A 217 -50.83 4.73 -0.67
CA LYS A 217 -51.12 6.13 -1.03
C LYS A 217 -51.88 6.27 -2.36
N ASN A 218 -51.61 5.39 -3.33
CA ASN A 218 -52.38 5.34 -4.57
C ASN A 218 -53.83 4.87 -4.34
N GLU A 219 -54.05 3.89 -3.46
CA GLU A 219 -55.41 3.50 -3.04
C GLU A 219 -56.15 4.62 -2.29
N GLU A 220 -55.45 5.36 -1.43
CA GLU A 220 -56.00 6.51 -0.69
C GLU A 220 -56.39 7.63 -1.67
N ALA A 221 -55.53 7.94 -2.65
CA ALA A 221 -55.83 8.87 -3.72
C ALA A 221 -57.02 8.43 -4.57
N ALA A 222 -57.13 7.14 -4.91
CA ALA A 222 -58.27 6.59 -5.66
C ALA A 222 -59.59 6.69 -4.86
N LYS A 223 -59.57 6.41 -3.55
CA LYS A 223 -60.72 6.60 -2.66
C LYS A 223 -61.14 8.06 -2.59
N ASN A 224 -60.19 8.99 -2.47
CA ASN A 224 -60.44 10.42 -2.44
C ASN A 224 -60.99 10.95 -3.79
N ALA A 225 -60.47 10.45 -4.92
CA ALA A 225 -61.00 10.78 -6.25
C ALA A 225 -62.47 10.35 -6.40
N MET A 226 -62.83 9.14 -5.94
CA MET A 226 -64.22 8.68 -5.95
C MET A 226 -65.13 9.52 -5.04
N GLN A 227 -64.63 9.99 -3.89
CA GLN A 227 -65.37 10.93 -3.03
C GLN A 227 -65.52 12.33 -3.64
N LEU A 228 -64.56 12.79 -4.44
CA LEU A 228 -64.67 14.05 -5.18
C LEU A 228 -65.68 13.94 -6.32
N ILE A 229 -65.71 12.80 -7.02
CA ILE A 229 -66.72 12.52 -8.06
C ILE A 229 -68.13 12.49 -7.47
N SER A 230 -68.36 11.81 -6.33
CA SER A 230 -69.69 11.80 -5.71
C SER A 230 -70.09 13.15 -5.10
N LYS A 231 -69.14 13.93 -4.59
CA LYS A 231 -69.40 15.33 -4.19
C LYS A 231 -69.74 16.23 -5.37
N ALA A 232 -69.10 16.05 -6.53
CA ALA A 232 -69.45 16.78 -7.74
C ALA A 232 -70.88 16.46 -8.19
N GLN A 233 -71.26 15.17 -8.21
CA GLN A 233 -72.63 14.73 -8.51
C GLN A 233 -73.68 15.35 -7.58
N LEU A 234 -73.40 15.41 -6.26
CA LEU A 234 -74.28 16.08 -5.30
C LEU A 234 -74.37 17.61 -5.49
N LEU A 235 -73.31 18.24 -6.00
CA LEU A 235 -73.32 19.66 -6.36
C LEU A 235 -74.10 19.92 -7.65
N ASP A 236 -74.01 19.02 -8.65
CA ASP A 236 -74.82 19.08 -9.87
C ASP A 236 -76.32 18.90 -9.54
N GLU A 237 -76.66 17.92 -8.68
CA GLU A 237 -78.03 17.72 -8.17
C GLU A 237 -78.55 18.96 -7.42
N ALA A 238 -77.74 19.57 -6.54
CA ALA A 238 -78.11 20.78 -5.82
C ALA A 238 -78.30 21.99 -6.76
N ASN A 239 -77.43 22.13 -7.77
CA ASN A 239 -77.53 23.16 -8.80
C ASN A 239 -78.82 23.00 -9.64
N ASP A 240 -79.22 21.76 -9.95
CA ASP A 240 -80.50 21.45 -10.61
C ASP A 240 -81.74 21.57 -9.69
N VAL A 241 -81.55 21.72 -8.38
CA VAL A 241 -82.61 22.16 -7.45
C VAL A 241 -82.70 23.69 -7.45
N VAL A 242 -81.56 24.40 -7.35
CA VAL A 242 -81.52 25.88 -7.39
C VAL A 242 -82.15 26.41 -8.69
N LYS A 243 -81.82 25.85 -9.86
CA LYS A 243 -82.46 26.24 -11.15
C LYS A 243 -83.98 26.08 -11.16
N LYS A 244 -84.54 25.11 -10.43
CA LYS A 244 -86.00 24.95 -10.31
C LYS A 244 -86.58 25.99 -9.37
N GLN A 245 -85.91 26.28 -8.27
CA GLN A 245 -86.30 27.33 -7.33
C GLN A 245 -86.26 28.72 -7.98
N ASP A 246 -85.26 29.03 -8.82
CA ASP A 246 -85.22 30.26 -9.61
C ASP A 246 -86.43 30.39 -10.56
N ILE A 247 -86.82 29.29 -11.23
CA ILE A 247 -88.01 29.25 -12.10
C ILE A 247 -89.29 29.43 -11.26
N GLU A 248 -89.45 28.72 -10.14
CA GLU A 248 -90.60 28.86 -9.24
C GLU A 248 -90.71 30.28 -8.66
N ILE A 249 -89.58 30.92 -8.31
CA ILE A 249 -89.51 32.32 -7.86
C ILE A 249 -89.89 33.28 -8.99
N GLN A 250 -89.44 33.02 -10.22
CA GLN A 250 -89.82 33.82 -11.39
C GLN A 250 -91.32 33.71 -11.71
N GLU A 251 -91.89 32.51 -11.62
CA GLU A 251 -93.34 32.27 -11.77
C GLU A 251 -94.14 32.97 -10.67
N LEU A 252 -93.72 32.86 -9.40
CA LEU A 252 -94.34 33.57 -8.28
C LEU A 252 -94.24 35.09 -8.41
N GLY A 253 -93.11 35.61 -8.92
CA GLY A 253 -92.92 37.03 -9.23
C GLY A 253 -93.90 37.53 -10.31
N ASN A 254 -94.11 36.74 -11.37
CA ASN A 254 -95.10 37.04 -12.41
C ASN A 254 -96.54 37.05 -11.84
N VAL A 255 -96.87 36.10 -10.95
CA VAL A 255 -98.18 36.05 -10.27
C VAL A 255 -98.38 37.26 -9.34
N LEU A 256 -97.35 37.64 -8.56
CA LEU A 256 -97.37 38.83 -7.71
C LEU A 256 -97.56 40.11 -8.54
N HIS A 257 -96.86 40.25 -9.67
CA HIS A 257 -97.01 41.40 -10.56
C HIS A 257 -98.42 41.48 -11.15
N GLY A 258 -99.01 40.35 -11.56
CA GLY A 258 -100.42 40.28 -11.98
C GLY A 258 -101.40 40.70 -10.87
N LYS A 259 -101.15 40.29 -9.61
CA LYS A 259 -101.96 40.73 -8.47
C LYS A 259 -101.75 42.20 -8.10
N GLN A 260 -100.58 42.77 -8.33
CA GLN A 260 -100.36 44.20 -8.18
C GLN A 260 -101.19 45.00 -9.21
N GLN A 261 -101.21 44.56 -10.47
CA GLN A 261 -102.06 45.16 -11.51
C GLN A 261 -103.56 45.06 -11.15
N GLU A 262 -104.05 43.89 -10.70
CA GLU A 262 -105.43 43.74 -10.24
C GLU A 262 -105.78 44.70 -9.08
N MET A 263 -104.86 44.93 -8.13
CA MET A 263 -105.08 45.89 -7.04
C MET A 263 -105.08 47.35 -7.51
N GLU A 264 -104.27 47.69 -8.52
CA GLU A 264 -104.21 49.03 -9.10
C GLU A 264 -105.45 49.36 -9.93
N GLU A 265 -105.99 48.39 -10.68
CA GLU A 265 -107.32 48.48 -11.29
C GLU A 265 -108.42 48.66 -10.23
N LEU A 266 -108.40 47.86 -9.16
CA LEU A 266 -109.38 47.98 -8.07
C LEU A 266 -109.32 49.35 -7.37
N LEU A 267 -108.12 49.86 -7.05
CA LEU A 267 -107.93 51.21 -6.51
C LEU A 267 -108.49 52.28 -7.47
N SER A 268 -108.24 52.15 -8.78
CA SER A 268 -108.77 53.06 -9.79
C SER A 268 -110.30 53.04 -9.85
N THR A 269 -110.93 51.87 -9.75
CA THR A 269 -112.40 51.78 -9.66
C THR A 269 -112.94 52.38 -8.36
N GLN A 270 -112.27 52.15 -7.23
CA GLN A 270 -112.67 52.69 -5.93
C GLN A 270 -112.61 54.22 -5.89
N GLN A 271 -111.57 54.83 -6.49
CA GLN A 271 -111.50 56.30 -6.64
C GLN A 271 -112.68 56.84 -7.42
N LEU A 272 -112.99 56.22 -8.57
CA LEU A 272 -114.10 56.62 -9.45
C LEU A 272 -115.49 56.38 -8.81
N GLU A 273 -115.63 55.39 -7.92
CA GLU A 273 -116.83 55.27 -7.07
C GLU A 273 -116.88 56.31 -5.95
N GLY A 274 -115.74 56.67 -5.34
CA GLY A 274 -115.64 57.78 -4.40
C GLY A 274 -116.05 59.12 -5.00
N GLU A 275 -115.72 59.38 -6.26
CA GLU A 275 -116.19 60.57 -6.99
C GLU A 275 -117.70 60.55 -7.23
N LYS A 276 -118.27 59.40 -7.64
CA LYS A 276 -119.73 59.22 -7.77
C LYS A 276 -120.45 59.45 -6.43
N LEU A 277 -119.86 58.99 -5.31
CA LEU A 277 -120.43 59.18 -3.98
C LEU A 277 -120.41 60.66 -3.55
N LYS A 278 -119.32 61.40 -3.78
CA LYS A 278 -119.28 62.87 -3.57
C LYS A 278 -120.33 63.62 -4.41
N ALA A 279 -120.56 63.17 -5.65
CA ALA A 279 -121.62 63.72 -6.51
C ALA A 279 -123.05 63.38 -6.04
N ALA A 280 -123.23 62.28 -5.28
CA ALA A 280 -124.50 61.94 -4.64
C ALA A 280 -124.69 62.68 -3.30
N GLU A 281 -123.62 62.85 -2.52
CA GLU A 281 -123.58 63.55 -1.24
C GLU A 281 -123.98 65.03 -1.39
N THR A 282 -123.29 65.76 -2.28
CA THR A 282 -123.62 67.16 -2.62
C THR A 282 -125.04 67.35 -3.15
N LYS A 283 -125.62 66.31 -3.78
CA LYS A 283 -127.03 66.31 -4.21
C LYS A 283 -128.00 66.14 -3.03
N LEU A 284 -127.67 65.30 -2.04
CA LEU A 284 -128.47 65.09 -0.83
C LEU A 284 -128.39 66.29 0.13
N GLU A 285 -127.22 66.92 0.25
CA GLU A 285 -127.02 68.14 1.04
C GLU A 285 -127.95 69.27 0.56
N LYS A 286 -128.06 69.46 -0.76
CA LYS A 286 -129.01 70.40 -1.37
C LYS A 286 -130.46 70.08 -0.98
N GLN A 287 -130.90 68.82 -1.07
CA GLN A 287 -132.26 68.42 -0.70
C GLN A 287 -132.54 68.61 0.81
N THR A 288 -131.52 68.47 1.65
CA THR A 288 -131.62 68.68 3.10
C THR A 288 -131.86 70.16 3.43
N MET A 289 -131.16 71.07 2.73
CA MET A 289 -131.39 72.52 2.84
C MET A 289 -132.81 72.93 2.42
N GLU A 290 -133.33 72.32 1.35
CA GLU A 290 -134.70 72.54 0.87
C GLU A 290 -135.77 72.05 1.88
N TRP A 291 -135.50 70.97 2.62
CA TRP A 291 -136.41 70.44 3.65
C TRP A 291 -136.47 71.31 4.92
N LEU A 292 -135.31 71.78 5.43
CA LEU A 292 -135.25 72.59 6.65
C LEU A 292 -136.07 73.89 6.54
N GLN A 293 -136.09 74.50 5.35
CA GLN A 293 -136.88 75.70 5.08
C GLN A 293 -138.40 75.48 5.28
N ALA A 294 -138.91 74.28 4.98
CA ALA A 294 -140.32 73.93 5.15
C ALA A 294 -140.68 73.60 6.63
N GLN A 295 -139.70 73.22 7.46
CA GLN A 295 -139.91 72.94 8.87
C GLN A 295 -140.18 74.21 9.69
N GLU A 296 -139.54 75.33 9.35
CA GLU A 296 -139.68 76.60 10.07
C GLU A 296 -141.07 77.24 9.90
N ASP A 297 -141.74 77.01 8.77
CA ASP A 297 -143.09 77.55 8.52
C ASP A 297 -144.21 76.77 9.22
N LEU A 298 -144.06 75.45 9.43
CA LEU A 298 -145.00 74.66 10.23
C LEU A 298 -145.03 75.09 11.72
N LYS A 299 -143.90 75.61 12.21
CA LYS A 299 -143.70 75.99 13.62
C LYS A 299 -144.62 77.13 14.08
N LYS A 300 -144.99 78.04 13.16
CA LYS A 300 -145.86 79.20 13.41
C LYS A 300 -147.34 78.85 13.60
N LEU A 301 -147.73 77.60 13.34
CA LEU A 301 -149.10 77.08 13.53
C LEU A 301 -149.26 76.29 14.84
N GLY A 302 -148.20 76.11 15.63
CA GLY A 302 -148.19 75.25 16.81
C GLY A 302 -148.61 75.92 18.14
N GLU A 303 -148.71 77.24 18.20
CA GLU A 303 -148.79 77.97 19.48
C GLU A 303 -150.22 78.22 20.01
N GLU A 304 -151.27 77.96 19.22
CA GLU A 304 -152.67 78.30 19.57
C GLU A 304 -153.52 77.18 20.20
N ALA A 305 -152.96 75.98 20.47
CA ALA A 305 -153.75 74.84 20.96
C ALA A 305 -153.07 74.03 22.10
N SER A 306 -153.31 74.39 23.37
CA SER A 306 -152.95 73.51 24.51
C SER A 306 -153.76 73.77 25.79
N LYS A 307 -154.46 72.74 26.29
CA LYS A 307 -154.86 72.59 27.72
C LYS A 307 -155.40 71.19 28.05
N HIS A 308 -155.22 70.80 29.33
CA HIS A 308 -155.90 69.72 30.07
C HIS A 308 -155.41 68.25 29.81
N VAL A 309 -155.28 67.34 30.81
CA VAL A 309 -154.78 67.44 32.21
C VAL A 309 -154.39 66.01 32.72
N ASP A 310 -153.77 65.91 33.90
CA ASP A 310 -153.23 64.70 34.53
C ASP A 310 -154.25 63.60 34.94
N GLU A 311 -153.83 62.32 34.92
CA GLU A 311 -154.30 61.29 35.87
C GLU A 311 -153.40 60.02 35.95
N SER A 312 -152.41 59.97 36.86
CA SER A 312 -151.79 58.71 37.34
C SER A 312 -150.85 58.92 38.54
N LYS A 313 -151.12 58.30 39.71
CA LYS A 313 -150.25 58.42 40.92
C LYS A 313 -149.99 57.13 41.71
N GLU A 314 -150.58 55.99 41.35
CA GLU A 314 -150.42 54.73 42.11
C GLU A 314 -149.10 54.01 41.80
N THR A 315 -148.71 53.96 40.52
CA THR A 315 -147.51 53.27 40.00
C THR A 315 -146.18 53.76 40.55
N MET A 316 -146.15 54.98 41.11
CA MET A 316 -144.97 55.67 41.64
C MET A 316 -144.42 55.08 42.96
N LYS A 317 -145.06 54.05 43.51
CA LYS A 317 -144.63 53.38 44.76
C LYS A 317 -143.74 52.17 44.49
N ASP A 318 -144.16 51.23 43.65
CA ASP A 318 -143.40 49.99 43.39
C ASP A 318 -142.10 50.24 42.62
N PHE A 319 -142.10 51.21 41.69
CA PHE A 319 -140.88 51.69 41.03
C PHE A 319 -139.80 52.13 42.04
N ARG A 320 -140.18 52.71 43.19
CA ARG A 320 -139.23 53.11 44.25
C ARG A 320 -138.71 51.93 45.09
N ARG A 321 -139.36 50.77 45.03
CA ARG A 321 -138.89 49.53 45.69
C ARG A 321 -137.92 48.77 44.78
N VAL A 322 -138.28 48.56 43.52
CA VAL A 322 -137.43 47.92 42.50
C VAL A 322 -136.13 48.70 42.30
N LYS A 323 -136.20 50.04 42.20
CA LYS A 323 -135.02 50.91 42.03
C LYS A 323 -134.00 50.83 43.18
N ARG A 324 -134.39 50.32 44.37
CA ARG A 324 -133.49 50.17 45.52
C ARG A 324 -132.69 48.87 45.43
N LEU A 325 -133.36 47.73 45.28
CA LEU A 325 -132.73 46.42 45.06
C LEU A 325 -131.78 46.44 43.85
N LEU A 326 -132.14 47.17 42.78
CA LEU A 326 -131.30 47.34 41.60
C LEU A 326 -130.02 48.15 41.88
N ALA A 327 -130.01 49.03 42.88
CA ALA A 327 -128.82 49.77 43.31
C ALA A 327 -127.89 48.88 44.16
N ASP A 328 -128.48 48.09 45.07
CA ASP A 328 -127.75 47.19 45.96
C ASP A 328 -126.96 46.14 45.13
N VAL A 329 -127.64 45.42 44.22
CA VAL A 329 -127.01 44.44 43.30
C VAL A 329 -125.96 45.08 42.39
N ARG A 330 -126.14 46.33 41.95
CA ARG A 330 -125.11 47.06 41.18
C ARG A 330 -123.88 47.36 42.01
N SER A 331 -124.03 47.68 43.29
CA SER A 331 -122.90 47.94 44.19
C SER A 331 -122.09 46.66 44.47
N GLU A 332 -122.77 45.53 44.66
CA GLU A 332 -122.14 44.21 44.82
C GLU A 332 -121.40 43.79 43.54
N LEU A 333 -122.04 43.93 42.37
CA LEU A 333 -121.43 43.62 41.08
C LEU A 333 -120.18 44.47 40.80
N VAL A 334 -120.22 45.77 41.07
CA VAL A 334 -119.04 46.66 40.93
C VAL A 334 -117.95 46.35 41.96
N SER A 335 -118.30 45.93 43.18
CA SER A 335 -117.32 45.50 44.19
C SER A 335 -116.62 44.19 43.78
N SER A 336 -117.36 43.24 43.21
CA SER A 336 -116.86 41.98 42.67
C SER A 336 -115.99 42.21 41.43
N GLN A 337 -116.41 43.10 40.53
CA GLN A 337 -115.61 43.49 39.37
C GLN A 337 -114.27 44.11 39.80
N LYS A 338 -114.27 44.99 40.81
CA LYS A 338 -113.04 45.59 41.35
C LYS A 338 -112.14 44.55 42.01
N SER A 339 -112.68 43.64 42.83
CA SER A 339 -111.87 42.59 43.45
C SER A 339 -111.27 41.64 42.41
N TRP A 340 -112.04 41.27 41.37
CA TRP A 340 -111.55 40.46 40.25
C TRP A 340 -110.43 41.16 39.48
N VAL A 341 -110.55 42.45 39.15
CA VAL A 341 -109.46 43.22 38.52
C VAL A 341 -108.21 43.24 39.40
N THR A 342 -108.33 43.50 40.71
CA THR A 342 -107.16 43.45 41.62
C THR A 342 -106.58 42.04 41.81
N SER A 343 -107.37 40.99 41.60
CA SER A 343 -106.90 39.61 41.61
C SER A 343 -106.20 39.22 40.30
N ARG A 344 -106.68 39.76 39.17
CA ARG A 344 -106.09 39.57 37.85
C ARG A 344 -104.74 40.26 37.75
N GLN A 345 -104.67 41.54 38.13
CA GLN A 345 -103.41 42.30 38.12
C GLN A 345 -102.34 41.66 39.02
N LYS A 346 -102.73 41.02 40.14
CA LYS A 346 -101.81 40.24 40.97
C LYS A 346 -101.33 38.93 40.34
N MET A 347 -102.11 38.30 39.45
CA MET A 347 -101.58 37.20 38.64
C MET A 347 -100.63 37.72 37.56
N GLU A 348 -100.96 38.82 36.90
CA GLU A 348 -100.11 39.44 35.87
C GLU A 348 -98.76 39.92 36.48
N GLU A 349 -98.76 40.43 37.71
CA GLU A 349 -97.56 40.72 38.51
C GLU A 349 -96.76 39.45 38.87
N GLN A 350 -97.42 38.33 39.17
CA GLN A 350 -96.75 37.04 39.44
C GLN A 350 -96.20 36.37 38.17
N GLU A 351 -96.90 36.51 37.05
CA GLU A 351 -96.52 36.02 35.73
C GLU A 351 -95.23 36.71 35.27
N LEU A 352 -95.13 38.04 35.43
CA LEU A 352 -93.90 38.80 35.15
C LEU A 352 -92.70 38.38 36.03
N VAL A 353 -92.94 37.99 37.30
CA VAL A 353 -91.87 37.49 38.18
C VAL A 353 -91.41 36.09 37.75
N LEU A 354 -92.33 35.21 37.34
CA LEU A 354 -92.00 33.88 36.82
C LEU A 354 -91.31 33.95 35.45
N GLU A 355 -91.73 34.88 34.59
CA GLU A 355 -91.09 35.16 33.30
C GLU A 355 -89.63 35.57 33.48
N LYS A 356 -89.36 36.51 34.40
CA LYS A 356 -88.01 36.93 34.76
C LYS A 356 -87.17 35.78 35.32
N GLN A 357 -87.74 34.93 36.16
CA GLN A 357 -87.06 33.73 36.68
C GLN A 357 -86.77 32.69 35.59
N ARG A 358 -87.62 32.57 34.56
CA ARG A 358 -87.34 31.68 33.42
C ARG A 358 -86.15 32.21 32.59
N LEU A 359 -86.14 33.50 32.29
CA LEU A 359 -85.03 34.15 31.57
C LEU A 359 -83.70 34.04 32.33
N GLU A 360 -83.69 34.25 33.66
CA GLU A 360 -82.51 34.05 34.51
C GLU A 360 -82.00 32.59 34.51
N LEU A 361 -82.90 31.61 34.34
CA LEU A 361 -82.54 30.19 34.22
C LEU A 361 -82.06 29.83 32.81
N GLU A 362 -82.62 30.46 31.77
CA GLU A 362 -82.19 30.31 30.37
C GLU A 362 -80.75 30.86 30.19
N GLU A 363 -80.44 32.05 30.73
CA GLU A 363 -79.08 32.62 30.77
C GLU A 363 -78.08 31.74 31.56
N GLN A 364 -78.51 31.18 32.70
CA GLN A 364 -77.70 30.20 33.44
C GLN A 364 -77.48 28.90 32.65
N GLN A 365 -78.45 28.46 31.85
CA GLN A 365 -78.29 27.29 30.99
C GLN A 365 -77.31 27.56 29.84
N GLU A 366 -77.38 28.74 29.19
CA GLU A 366 -76.44 29.12 28.13
C GLU A 366 -75.01 29.27 28.64
N THR A 367 -74.82 29.91 29.79
CA THR A 367 -73.48 30.02 30.41
C THR A 367 -72.93 28.64 30.80
N ILE A 368 -73.73 27.74 31.36
CA ILE A 368 -73.32 26.33 31.62
C ILE A 368 -72.95 25.60 30.32
N VAL A 369 -73.69 25.80 29.22
CA VAL A 369 -73.38 25.21 27.91
C VAL A 369 -72.05 25.77 27.36
N SER A 370 -71.79 27.07 27.51
CA SER A 370 -70.53 27.68 27.09
C SER A 370 -69.34 27.15 27.90
N TYR A 371 -69.46 27.03 29.23
CA TYR A 371 -68.44 26.39 30.08
C TYR A 371 -68.22 24.92 29.72
N MET A 372 -69.27 24.15 29.41
CA MET A 372 -69.13 22.77 28.95
C MET A 372 -68.45 22.67 27.57
N SER A 373 -68.68 23.62 26.66
CA SER A 373 -68.01 23.64 25.36
C SER A 373 -66.52 23.98 25.51
N SER A 374 -66.19 25.00 26.32
CA SER A 374 -64.82 25.38 26.66
C SER A 374 -64.06 24.22 27.32
N LEU A 375 -64.67 23.54 28.29
CA LEU A 375 -64.08 22.37 28.96
C LEU A 375 -63.79 21.21 27.99
N LYS A 376 -64.68 20.97 27.01
CA LYS A 376 -64.44 19.97 25.95
C LYS A 376 -63.29 20.36 25.03
N SER A 377 -63.19 21.64 24.65
CA SER A 377 -62.06 22.15 23.86
C SER A 377 -60.74 21.98 24.61
N ALA A 378 -60.69 22.33 25.89
CA ALA A 378 -59.51 22.15 26.75
C ALA A 378 -59.15 20.65 26.94
N GLN A 379 -60.13 19.75 27.03
CA GLN A 379 -59.86 18.31 27.04
C GLN A 379 -59.23 17.83 25.72
N LEU A 380 -59.77 18.26 24.58
CA LEU A 380 -59.23 17.92 23.26
C LEU A 380 -57.81 18.46 23.07
N GLU A 381 -57.50 19.66 23.57
CA GLU A 381 -56.15 20.22 23.58
C GLU A 381 -55.19 19.39 24.44
N ILE A 382 -55.59 18.98 25.65
CA ILE A 382 -54.81 18.07 26.50
C ILE A 382 -54.58 16.72 25.82
N GLU A 383 -55.55 16.18 25.09
CA GLU A 383 -55.41 14.94 24.33
C GLU A 383 -54.50 15.09 23.09
N ASN A 384 -54.51 16.26 22.44
CA ASN A 384 -53.60 16.63 21.36
C ASN A 384 -52.15 16.77 21.85
N GLU A 385 -51.91 17.49 22.95
CA GLU A 385 -50.57 17.60 23.56
C GLU A 385 -50.04 16.26 24.07
N ARG A 386 -50.91 15.39 24.62
CA ARG A 386 -50.56 13.98 24.90
C ARG A 386 -50.28 13.16 23.65
N GLY A 387 -50.80 13.56 22.49
CA GLY A 387 -50.41 13.04 21.18
C GLY A 387 -48.97 13.45 20.83
N LYS A 388 -48.71 14.77 20.79
CA LYS A 388 -47.39 15.35 20.50
C LYS A 388 -46.29 14.83 21.44
N LEU A 389 -46.57 14.77 22.75
CA LEU A 389 -45.63 14.24 23.75
C LEU A 389 -45.23 12.79 23.47
N ARG A 390 -46.18 11.91 23.11
CA ARG A 390 -45.89 10.52 22.76
C ARG A 390 -45.06 10.38 21.49
N VAL A 391 -45.21 11.30 20.53
CA VAL A 391 -44.35 11.36 19.33
C VAL A 391 -42.94 11.83 19.70
N ALA A 392 -42.82 12.89 20.49
CA ALA A 392 -41.52 13.38 20.97
C ALA A 392 -40.78 12.33 21.83
N GLU A 393 -41.49 11.60 22.70
CA GLU A 393 -40.95 10.48 23.46
C GLU A 393 -40.47 9.31 22.57
N ALA A 394 -41.12 9.07 21.43
CA ALA A 394 -40.71 8.03 20.49
C ALA A 394 -39.44 8.45 19.74
N LEU A 395 -39.40 9.69 19.24
CA LEU A 395 -38.22 10.26 18.57
C LEU A 395 -37.01 10.34 19.51
N ASN A 396 -37.21 10.71 20.79
CA ASN A 396 -36.12 10.71 21.77
C ASN A 396 -35.53 9.30 21.99
N LYS A 397 -36.37 8.25 22.02
CA LYS A 397 -35.90 6.85 22.14
C LYS A 397 -35.16 6.40 20.88
N GLU A 398 -35.57 6.86 19.70
CA GLU A 398 -34.86 6.63 18.44
C GLU A 398 -33.47 7.32 18.43
N PHE A 399 -33.39 8.57 18.90
CA PHE A 399 -32.12 9.27 19.10
C PHE A 399 -31.23 8.64 20.18
N GLU A 400 -31.79 8.13 21.28
CA GLU A 400 -31.02 7.38 22.29
C GLU A 400 -30.39 6.10 21.70
N LEU A 401 -31.13 5.38 20.83
CA LEU A 401 -30.62 4.20 20.14
C LEU A 401 -29.53 4.55 19.11
N ASP A 402 -29.73 5.60 18.30
CA ASP A 402 -28.73 6.10 17.35
C ASP A 402 -27.45 6.59 18.06
N LEU A 403 -27.58 7.35 19.15
CA LEU A 403 -26.45 7.79 19.98
C LEU A 403 -25.72 6.61 20.65
N SER A 404 -26.44 5.54 20.99
CA SER A 404 -25.85 4.30 21.51
C SER A 404 -25.08 3.54 20.41
N LEU A 405 -25.65 3.44 19.21
CA LEU A 405 -25.02 2.83 18.03
C LEU A 405 -23.72 3.58 17.65
N LYS A 406 -23.80 4.91 17.54
CA LYS A 406 -22.66 5.80 17.24
C LYS A 406 -21.58 5.72 18.31
N ARG A 407 -21.95 5.56 19.58
CA ARG A 407 -20.99 5.34 20.67
C ARG A 407 -20.27 3.98 20.55
N GLY A 408 -20.98 2.93 20.16
CA GLY A 408 -20.38 1.62 19.85
C GLY A 408 -19.41 1.70 18.68
N LEU A 409 -19.80 2.35 17.58
CA LEU A 409 -18.94 2.61 16.42
C LEU A 409 -17.67 3.39 16.80
N LEU A 410 -17.80 4.48 17.56
CA LEU A 410 -16.65 5.25 18.06
C LEU A 410 -15.74 4.42 18.98
N GLN A 411 -16.29 3.50 19.77
CA GLN A 411 -15.50 2.62 20.64
C GLN A 411 -14.74 1.55 19.85
N ASN A 412 -15.32 1.03 18.76
CA ASN A 412 -14.62 0.12 17.85
C ASN A 412 -13.47 0.85 17.12
N LEU A 413 -13.76 2.01 16.52
CA LEU A 413 -12.76 2.84 15.82
C LEU A 413 -11.61 3.28 16.74
N LEU A 414 -11.88 3.53 18.03
CA LEU A 414 -10.84 3.81 19.03
C LEU A 414 -9.94 2.58 19.26
N GLY A 415 -10.53 1.37 19.30
CA GLY A 415 -9.79 0.12 19.42
C GLY A 415 -8.92 -0.16 18.20
N GLU A 416 -9.48 -0.03 17.00
CA GLU A 416 -8.77 -0.14 15.73
C GLU A 416 -7.58 0.84 15.67
N LEU A 417 -7.79 2.11 16.07
CA LEU A 417 -6.73 3.13 16.14
C LEU A 417 -5.61 2.79 17.15
N ASP A 418 -5.94 2.25 18.32
CA ASP A 418 -4.91 1.80 19.29
C ASP A 418 -4.20 0.52 18.83
N GLU A 419 -4.85 -0.39 18.08
CA GLU A 419 -4.22 -1.56 17.46
C GLU A 419 -3.29 -1.17 16.30
N GLU A 420 -3.70 -0.25 15.41
CA GLU A 420 -2.84 0.34 14.38
C GLU A 420 -1.64 1.04 15.01
N LYS A 421 -1.84 1.82 16.07
CA LYS A 421 -0.78 2.54 16.80
C LYS A 421 0.20 1.59 17.49
N CYS A 422 -0.27 0.48 18.09
CA CYS A 422 0.60 -0.58 18.60
C CYS A 422 1.42 -1.23 17.46
N SER A 423 0.79 -1.46 16.31
CA SER A 423 1.44 -2.04 15.13
C SER A 423 2.49 -1.09 14.53
N LEU A 424 2.19 0.20 14.43
CA LEU A 424 3.11 1.25 14.01
C LEU A 424 4.27 1.43 15.00
N GLN A 425 4.02 1.35 16.30
CA GLN A 425 5.08 1.37 17.32
C GLN A 425 6.02 0.16 17.18
N LYS A 426 5.47 -1.04 16.91
CA LYS A 426 6.26 -2.24 16.61
C LYS A 426 7.11 -2.06 15.35
N VAL A 427 6.52 -1.62 14.23
CA VAL A 427 7.26 -1.35 12.98
C VAL A 427 8.33 -0.26 13.19
N THR A 428 8.04 0.78 13.98
CA THR A 428 9.02 1.81 14.34
C THR A 428 10.21 1.23 15.10
N SER A 429 9.98 0.29 16.02
CA SER A 429 11.06 -0.41 16.72
C SER A 429 11.88 -1.31 15.78
N GLU A 430 11.23 -2.04 14.87
CA GLU A 430 11.90 -2.88 13.86
C GLU A 430 12.74 -2.04 12.88
N VAL A 431 12.25 -0.86 12.48
CA VAL A 431 13.00 0.12 11.68
C VAL A 431 14.18 0.71 12.45
N SER A 432 14.06 0.92 13.77
CA SER A 432 15.19 1.37 14.60
C SER A 432 16.30 0.31 14.69
N THR A 433 15.96 -0.96 14.92
CA THR A 433 16.95 -2.05 14.96
C THR A 433 17.61 -2.28 13.60
N LEU A 434 16.85 -2.22 12.50
CA LEU A 434 17.42 -2.33 11.15
C LEU A 434 18.34 -1.14 10.79
N ARG A 435 18.06 0.06 11.31
CA ARG A 435 18.95 1.23 11.18
C ARG A 435 20.23 1.06 11.98
N GLU A 436 20.17 0.50 13.18
CA GLU A 436 21.35 0.18 13.99
C GLU A 436 22.21 -0.90 13.32
N GLU A 437 21.61 -1.99 12.83
CA GLU A 437 22.30 -3.02 12.04
C GLU A 437 22.96 -2.46 10.77
N LEU A 438 22.26 -1.59 10.04
CA LEU A 438 22.79 -0.92 8.85
C LEU A 438 23.98 -0.01 9.18
N ASN A 439 23.92 0.76 10.27
CA ASN A 439 25.02 1.61 10.73
C ASN A 439 26.24 0.77 11.13
N MET A 440 26.03 -0.35 11.85
CA MET A 440 27.10 -1.30 12.18
C MET A 440 27.74 -1.90 10.93
N LYS A 441 26.93 -2.33 9.95
CA LYS A 441 27.44 -2.88 8.67
C LYS A 441 28.13 -1.83 7.80
N SER A 442 27.70 -0.57 7.85
CA SER A 442 28.40 0.55 7.20
C SER A 442 29.77 0.79 7.84
N SER A 443 29.87 0.68 9.17
CA SER A 443 31.13 0.84 9.92
C SER A 443 32.09 -0.32 9.61
N GLU A 444 31.60 -1.57 9.64
CA GLU A 444 32.38 -2.75 9.20
C GLU A 444 32.85 -2.62 7.75
N PHE A 445 32.04 -2.07 6.85
CA PHE A 445 32.42 -1.85 5.46
C PHE A 445 33.50 -0.76 5.33
N GLU A 446 33.39 0.34 6.08
CA GLU A 446 34.40 1.40 6.10
C GLU A 446 35.75 0.89 6.65
N GLU A 447 35.74 0.11 7.75
CA GLU A 447 36.93 -0.55 8.28
C GLU A 447 37.58 -1.50 7.26
N ASN A 448 36.80 -2.34 6.58
CA ASN A 448 37.30 -3.24 5.54
C ASN A 448 37.83 -2.49 4.31
N ASN A 449 37.20 -1.38 3.91
CA ASN A 449 37.67 -0.54 2.81
C ASN A 449 38.99 0.15 3.15
N ASN A 450 39.13 0.67 4.37
CA ASN A 450 40.38 1.27 4.87
C ASN A 450 41.51 0.24 4.94
N LEU A 451 41.21 -1.00 5.37
CA LEU A 451 42.16 -2.11 5.33
C LEU A 451 42.57 -2.49 3.90
N LEU A 452 41.62 -2.49 2.95
CA LEU A 452 41.90 -2.74 1.54
C LEU A 452 42.80 -1.67 0.93
N GLU A 453 42.57 -0.38 1.22
CA GLU A 453 43.40 0.73 0.76
C GLU A 453 44.84 0.64 1.31
N VAL A 454 45.01 0.20 2.57
CA VAL A 454 46.33 -0.11 3.14
C VAL A 454 47.00 -1.28 2.41
N LYS A 455 46.26 -2.35 2.11
CA LYS A 455 46.80 -3.51 1.38
C LYS A 455 47.12 -3.21 -0.10
N GLU A 456 46.40 -2.30 -0.74
CA GLU A 456 46.75 -1.80 -2.07
C GLU A 456 48.07 -1.00 -2.02
N LYS A 457 48.26 -0.13 -1.02
CA LYS A 457 49.51 0.61 -0.80
C LYS A 457 50.70 -0.32 -0.56
N GLU A 458 50.57 -1.31 0.32
CA GLU A 458 51.58 -2.35 0.54
C GLU A 458 51.93 -3.12 -0.75
N LEU A 459 50.92 -3.47 -1.56
CA LEU A 459 51.12 -4.18 -2.82
C LEU A 459 51.83 -3.31 -3.88
N VAL A 460 51.51 -2.01 -3.93
CA VAL A 460 52.19 -1.04 -4.80
C VAL A 460 53.64 -0.85 -4.38
N GLU A 461 53.92 -0.76 -3.07
CA GLU A 461 55.28 -0.66 -2.53
C GLU A 461 56.11 -1.91 -2.86
N ALA A 462 55.60 -3.11 -2.56
CA ALA A 462 56.27 -4.37 -2.90
C ALA A 462 56.50 -4.54 -4.43
N LYS A 463 55.58 -4.04 -5.26
CA LYS A 463 55.74 -4.04 -6.72
C LYS A 463 56.84 -3.09 -7.19
N LEU A 464 57.00 -1.94 -6.53
CA LEU A 464 58.09 -1.00 -6.79
C LEU A 464 59.44 -1.57 -6.33
N GLU A 465 59.49 -2.23 -5.17
CA GLU A 465 60.69 -2.95 -4.69
C GLU A 465 61.11 -4.05 -5.67
N ILE A 466 60.18 -4.89 -6.14
CA ILE A 466 60.45 -5.91 -7.17
C ILE A 466 60.98 -5.25 -8.46
N GLN A 467 60.43 -4.12 -8.88
CA GLN A 467 60.93 -3.39 -10.06
C GLN A 467 62.34 -2.82 -9.84
N GLN A 468 62.65 -2.33 -8.63
CA GLN A 468 64.00 -1.90 -8.26
C GLN A 468 64.98 -3.09 -8.30
N LEU A 469 64.66 -4.20 -7.65
CA LEU A 469 65.50 -5.42 -7.62
C LEU A 469 65.75 -5.97 -9.04
N ILE A 470 64.77 -5.91 -9.94
CA ILE A 470 64.95 -6.26 -11.36
C ILE A 470 65.91 -5.29 -12.08
N SER A 471 65.92 -4.00 -11.71
CA SER A 471 66.87 -3.03 -12.27
C SER A 471 68.30 -3.23 -11.73
N GLU A 472 68.44 -3.55 -10.44
CA GLU A 472 69.71 -3.88 -9.79
C GLU A 472 70.29 -5.18 -10.35
N GLN A 473 69.46 -6.23 -10.51
CA GLN A 473 69.87 -7.48 -11.16
C GLN A 473 70.40 -7.26 -12.57
N LYS A 474 69.75 -6.40 -13.38
CA LYS A 474 70.23 -6.03 -14.72
C LYS A 474 71.55 -5.27 -14.66
N SER A 475 71.71 -4.34 -13.71
CA SER A 475 72.97 -3.61 -13.50
C SER A 475 74.11 -4.56 -13.11
N LEU A 476 73.88 -5.47 -12.15
CA LEU A 476 74.86 -6.47 -11.73
C LEU A 476 75.22 -7.45 -12.85
N MET A 477 74.25 -7.84 -13.70
CA MET A 477 74.50 -8.68 -14.88
C MET A 477 75.39 -7.97 -15.92
N LEU A 478 75.18 -6.68 -16.16
CA LEU A 478 76.04 -5.89 -17.05
C LEU A 478 77.47 -5.75 -16.48
N ILE A 479 77.60 -5.49 -15.17
CA ILE A 479 78.91 -5.44 -14.49
C ILE A 479 79.61 -6.80 -14.58
N LEU A 480 78.89 -7.92 -14.41
CA LEU A 480 79.46 -9.26 -14.53
C LEU A 480 79.96 -9.54 -15.96
N GLN A 481 79.19 -9.16 -16.98
CA GLN A 481 79.60 -9.24 -18.39
C GLN A 481 80.85 -8.39 -18.69
N GLU A 482 80.96 -7.19 -18.10
CA GLU A 482 82.17 -6.36 -18.20
C GLU A 482 83.39 -7.06 -17.56
N ARG A 483 83.22 -7.67 -16.37
CA ARG A 483 84.29 -8.42 -15.70
C ARG A 483 84.71 -9.68 -16.46
N ASP A 484 83.78 -10.38 -17.11
CA ASP A 484 84.12 -11.52 -17.99
C ASP A 484 84.90 -11.05 -19.23
N LEU A 485 84.60 -9.88 -19.79
CA LEU A 485 85.37 -9.29 -20.90
C LEU A 485 86.77 -8.84 -20.46
N GLU A 486 86.91 -8.20 -19.29
CA GLU A 486 88.22 -7.91 -18.68
C GLU A 486 89.03 -9.19 -18.45
N LEU A 487 88.41 -10.21 -17.86
CA LEU A 487 89.05 -11.47 -17.49
C LEU A 487 89.48 -12.28 -18.72
N ASN A 488 88.68 -12.31 -19.79
CA ASN A 488 89.07 -12.94 -21.05
C ASN A 488 90.16 -12.13 -21.77
N THR A 489 90.17 -10.79 -21.66
CA THR A 489 91.28 -9.96 -22.14
C THR A 489 92.57 -10.23 -21.36
N ALA A 490 92.48 -10.44 -20.04
CA ALA A 490 93.61 -10.81 -19.19
C ALA A 490 94.14 -12.21 -19.49
N LYS A 491 93.26 -13.21 -19.73
CA LYS A 491 93.65 -14.55 -20.20
C LYS A 491 94.43 -14.48 -21.52
N LYS A 492 93.92 -13.74 -22.52
CA LYS A 492 94.60 -13.60 -23.82
C LYS A 492 96.00 -12.99 -23.68
N ARG A 493 96.16 -11.97 -22.82
CA ARG A 493 97.49 -11.41 -22.50
C ARG A 493 98.40 -12.41 -21.79
N LEU A 494 97.86 -13.27 -20.94
CA LEU A 494 98.62 -14.34 -20.29
C LEU A 494 99.02 -15.44 -21.28
N GLU A 495 98.18 -15.76 -22.27
CA GLU A 495 98.51 -16.66 -23.39
C GLU A 495 99.62 -16.07 -24.28
N GLU A 496 99.54 -14.78 -24.61
CA GLU A 496 100.58 -14.02 -25.33
C GLU A 496 101.92 -14.05 -24.57
N VAL A 497 101.93 -13.71 -23.28
CA VAL A 497 103.15 -13.77 -22.43
C VAL A 497 103.68 -15.21 -22.27
N ASN A 498 102.82 -16.23 -22.21
CA ASN A 498 103.26 -17.62 -22.19
C ASN A 498 103.90 -18.05 -23.52
N ALA A 499 103.43 -17.53 -24.66
CA ALA A 499 104.07 -17.76 -25.95
C ALA A 499 105.44 -17.07 -26.04
N GLU A 500 105.57 -15.82 -25.57
CA GLU A 500 106.85 -15.12 -25.45
C GLU A 500 107.84 -15.90 -24.55
N VAL A 501 107.38 -16.41 -23.40
CA VAL A 501 108.19 -17.25 -22.49
C VAL A 501 108.59 -18.58 -23.14
N ALA A 502 107.74 -19.17 -24.00
CA ALA A 502 108.09 -20.37 -24.76
C ALA A 502 109.13 -20.10 -25.85
N GLU A 503 109.03 -18.99 -26.57
CA GLU A 503 110.04 -18.55 -27.55
C GLU A 503 111.37 -18.23 -26.86
N LEU A 504 111.35 -17.51 -25.73
CA LEU A 504 112.54 -17.24 -24.93
C LEU A 504 113.21 -18.52 -24.41
N LYS A 505 112.44 -19.53 -24.00
CA LYS A 505 112.98 -20.85 -23.64
C LYS A 505 113.62 -21.56 -24.84
N LEU A 506 112.99 -21.52 -26.02
CA LEU A 506 113.55 -22.12 -27.23
C LEU A 506 114.84 -21.41 -27.67
N LEU A 507 114.89 -20.08 -27.58
CA LEU A 507 116.07 -19.27 -27.85
C LEU A 507 117.18 -19.52 -26.83
N LEU A 508 116.83 -19.68 -25.54
CA LEU A 508 117.77 -20.05 -24.47
C LEU A 508 118.35 -21.45 -24.71
N ASN A 509 117.52 -22.45 -24.99
CA ASN A 509 117.99 -23.81 -25.31
C ASN A 509 118.94 -23.78 -26.52
N LYS A 510 118.57 -23.07 -27.59
CA LYS A 510 119.44 -22.88 -28.77
C LYS A 510 120.76 -22.15 -28.45
N LYS A 511 120.80 -21.35 -27.38
CA LYS A 511 122.04 -20.71 -26.88
C LYS A 511 122.86 -21.66 -26.01
N GLU A 512 122.20 -22.50 -25.22
CA GLU A 512 122.83 -23.57 -24.46
C GLU A 512 123.45 -24.62 -25.39
N ASP A 513 122.73 -25.06 -26.43
CA ASP A 513 123.26 -25.97 -27.47
C ASP A 513 124.51 -25.38 -28.16
N GLN A 514 124.51 -24.07 -28.44
CA GLN A 514 125.68 -23.37 -28.98
C GLN A 514 126.85 -23.30 -27.99
N LEU A 515 126.56 -23.17 -26.69
CA LEU A 515 127.56 -23.14 -25.62
C LEU A 515 128.15 -24.53 -25.38
N ILE A 516 127.32 -25.58 -25.38
CA ILE A 516 127.72 -26.98 -25.31
C ILE A 516 128.61 -27.34 -26.51
N LEU A 517 128.22 -26.96 -27.73
CA LEU A 517 129.04 -27.17 -28.93
C LEU A 517 130.40 -26.46 -28.82
N ALA A 518 130.41 -25.19 -28.41
CA ALA A 518 131.65 -24.43 -28.24
C ALA A 518 132.55 -25.00 -27.13
N THR A 519 131.96 -25.51 -26.05
CA THR A 519 132.67 -26.17 -24.94
C THR A 519 133.25 -27.52 -25.39
N GLY A 520 132.52 -28.27 -26.22
CA GLY A 520 133.01 -29.49 -26.87
C GLY A 520 134.20 -29.20 -27.79
N MET A 521 134.09 -28.19 -28.66
CA MET A 521 135.20 -27.78 -29.53
C MET A 521 136.42 -27.25 -28.77
N LEU A 522 136.23 -26.59 -27.62
CA LEU A 522 137.32 -26.24 -26.71
C LEU A 522 137.98 -27.49 -26.14
N LYS A 523 137.20 -28.45 -25.64
CA LYS A 523 137.74 -29.70 -25.13
C LYS A 523 138.48 -30.50 -26.20
N GLU A 524 137.96 -30.60 -27.43
CA GLU A 524 138.70 -31.22 -28.55
C GLU A 524 140.05 -30.53 -28.83
N LYS A 525 140.18 -29.23 -28.53
CA LYS A 525 141.45 -28.49 -28.64
C LYS A 525 142.38 -28.72 -27.46
N ASP A 526 141.84 -28.88 -26.25
CA ASP A 526 142.62 -29.26 -25.07
C ASP A 526 143.11 -30.72 -25.19
N ASP A 527 142.24 -31.66 -25.57
CA ASP A 527 142.57 -33.06 -25.84
C ASP A 527 143.62 -33.17 -26.98
N PHE A 528 143.54 -32.34 -28.02
CA PHE A 528 144.55 -32.25 -29.08
C PHE A 528 145.87 -31.60 -28.61
N ALA A 529 145.82 -30.64 -27.68
CA ALA A 529 147.02 -30.05 -27.09
C ALA A 529 147.73 -31.04 -26.15
N GLU A 530 146.98 -31.84 -25.39
CA GLU A 530 147.51 -32.93 -24.55
C GLU A 530 148.11 -34.05 -25.42
N ALA A 531 147.47 -34.38 -26.55
CA ALA A 531 148.06 -35.28 -27.55
C ALA A 531 149.38 -34.73 -28.15
N MET A 532 149.44 -33.45 -28.55
CA MET A 532 150.69 -32.82 -29.00
C MET A 532 151.76 -32.77 -27.89
N GLN A 533 151.35 -32.60 -26.63
CA GLN A 533 152.26 -32.63 -25.49
C GLN A 533 152.86 -34.03 -25.30
N HIS A 534 152.05 -35.09 -25.41
CA HIS A 534 152.53 -36.47 -25.41
C HIS A 534 153.44 -36.79 -26.61
N GLU A 535 153.12 -36.32 -27.82
CA GLU A 535 154.03 -36.44 -28.98
C GLU A 535 155.35 -35.69 -28.77
N LEU A 536 155.33 -34.51 -28.13
CA LEU A 536 156.54 -33.75 -27.77
C LEU A 536 157.38 -34.46 -26.71
N ASP A 537 156.77 -35.07 -25.70
CA ASP A 537 157.46 -35.81 -24.65
C ASP A 537 158.09 -37.11 -25.21
N ASP A 538 157.39 -37.85 -26.07
CA ASP A 538 157.91 -39.03 -26.79
C ASP A 538 159.00 -38.65 -27.80
N ALA A 539 158.82 -37.55 -28.55
CA ALA A 539 159.84 -36.99 -29.42
C ALA A 539 161.09 -36.54 -28.64
N ARG A 540 160.95 -36.02 -27.41
CA ARG A 540 162.09 -35.68 -26.54
C ARG A 540 162.84 -36.93 -26.06
N VAL A 541 162.14 -38.03 -25.74
CA VAL A 541 162.78 -39.32 -25.42
C VAL A 541 163.56 -39.85 -26.64
N LYS A 542 162.92 -39.86 -27.81
CA LYS A 542 163.56 -40.31 -29.07
C LYS A 542 164.72 -39.41 -29.50
N ALA A 543 164.65 -38.10 -29.25
CA ALA A 543 165.76 -37.18 -29.44
C ALA A 543 166.94 -37.48 -28.48
N SER A 544 166.64 -37.89 -27.24
CA SER A 544 167.67 -38.27 -26.25
C SER A 544 168.41 -39.56 -26.65
N GLU A 545 167.70 -40.54 -27.21
CA GLU A 545 168.34 -41.72 -27.80
C GLU A 545 169.11 -41.39 -29.09
N ALA A 546 168.57 -40.52 -29.94
CA ALA A 546 169.24 -40.07 -31.16
C ALA A 546 170.54 -39.29 -30.87
N GLU A 547 170.58 -38.45 -29.85
CA GLU A 547 171.77 -37.67 -29.46
C GLU A 547 172.98 -38.56 -29.13
N SER A 548 172.73 -39.74 -28.53
CA SER A 548 173.74 -40.77 -28.27
C SER A 548 174.34 -41.39 -29.55
N VAL A 549 173.55 -41.50 -30.63
CA VAL A 549 173.96 -42.09 -31.92
C VAL A 549 174.53 -41.05 -32.87
N VAL A 550 173.96 -39.84 -32.91
CA VAL A 550 174.42 -38.70 -33.72
C VAL A 550 175.86 -38.31 -33.36
N GLY A 551 176.30 -38.52 -32.12
CA GLY A 551 177.70 -38.38 -31.69
C GLY A 551 178.74 -39.24 -32.45
N ARG A 552 178.31 -40.15 -33.35
CA ARG A 552 179.20 -40.90 -34.26
C ARG A 552 178.83 -40.78 -35.76
N ILE A 553 177.78 -40.05 -36.12
CA ILE A 553 177.30 -39.95 -37.52
C ILE A 553 177.21 -38.47 -37.95
N VAL A 554 178.30 -37.74 -37.70
CA VAL A 554 178.52 -36.37 -38.21
C VAL A 554 179.22 -36.37 -39.58
N ASP A 555 179.90 -37.47 -39.97
CA ASP A 555 180.78 -37.49 -41.15
C ASP A 555 180.06 -37.65 -42.51
N LEU A 556 178.82 -38.17 -42.57
CA LEU A 556 178.07 -38.42 -43.83
C LEU A 556 176.57 -38.09 -43.64
N THR A 557 176.09 -36.84 -43.84
CA THR A 557 175.91 -36.09 -45.10
C THR A 557 174.61 -36.43 -45.88
N LYS A 558 173.57 -35.56 -45.72
CA LYS A 558 172.65 -34.93 -46.73
C LYS A 558 171.97 -35.78 -47.84
N GLU A 559 170.72 -35.57 -48.30
CA GLU A 559 169.71 -34.46 -48.25
C GLU A 559 168.30 -34.94 -48.75
N LEU A 560 167.28 -34.05 -48.89
CA LEU A 560 165.89 -34.21 -49.45
C LEU A 560 164.82 -34.90 -48.53
N VAL A 561 163.54 -34.49 -48.29
CA VAL A 561 162.57 -33.42 -48.71
C VAL A 561 161.46 -33.78 -49.77
N ILE A 562 160.16 -33.41 -49.52
CA ILE A 562 159.00 -33.05 -50.46
C ILE A 562 157.58 -33.73 -50.24
N SER A 563 156.52 -32.93 -49.88
CA SER A 563 155.07 -32.83 -50.36
C SER A 563 154.08 -34.07 -50.34
N THR A 564 152.74 -34.13 -50.68
CA THR A 564 151.68 -33.29 -51.38
C THR A 564 150.16 -33.76 -51.21
N LYS A 565 149.14 -32.85 -51.09
CA LYS A 565 147.66 -32.91 -51.51
C LYS A 565 146.68 -34.07 -51.04
N GLU A 566 145.32 -34.14 -51.21
CA GLU A 566 144.13 -33.22 -51.37
C GLU A 566 142.74 -33.96 -51.53
N GLY A 567 141.55 -33.32 -51.30
CA GLY A 567 140.15 -33.82 -51.53
C GLY A 567 139.04 -32.94 -50.85
N SER A 568 137.68 -33.11 -50.89
CA SER A 568 136.66 -33.86 -51.69
C SER A 568 135.20 -33.33 -51.41
N LEU A 569 134.07 -33.87 -51.96
CA LEU A 569 132.66 -33.34 -51.81
C LEU A 569 131.46 -34.35 -52.03
N TYR A 570 130.23 -34.09 -51.49
CA TYR A 570 128.83 -34.37 -52.02
C TYR A 570 127.70 -35.16 -51.21
N THR A 571 126.44 -34.63 -51.24
CA THR A 571 125.02 -35.18 -51.41
C THR A 571 124.12 -36.01 -50.41
N SER A 572 122.90 -35.45 -50.13
CA SER A 572 121.46 -35.93 -50.34
C SER A 572 120.60 -36.85 -49.40
N SER A 573 119.24 -36.64 -49.46
CA SER A 573 118.06 -37.56 -49.28
C SER A 573 117.48 -37.86 -47.85
N ASP A 574 116.21 -38.30 -47.54
CA ASP A 574 114.86 -38.58 -48.17
C ASP A 574 113.79 -38.86 -47.01
N LEU A 575 112.45 -39.16 -47.02
CA LEU A 575 111.23 -39.26 -47.92
C LEU A 575 109.89 -39.56 -47.11
N GLU A 576 108.67 -39.50 -47.73
CA GLU A 576 107.30 -40.04 -47.32
C GLU A 576 106.42 -39.29 -46.25
N LYS A 577 105.11 -39.55 -45.92
CA LYS A 577 104.03 -40.58 -46.19
C LYS A 577 102.55 -40.01 -46.03
N PHE A 578 101.46 -40.80 -46.25
CA PHE A 578 99.99 -40.45 -46.13
C PHE A 578 99.04 -41.69 -45.91
N PRO A 579 97.70 -41.58 -45.59
CA PRO A 579 96.59 -41.81 -46.59
C PRO A 579 95.20 -41.11 -46.31
N SER A 580 94.08 -41.55 -46.93
CA SER A 580 92.90 -40.71 -47.29
C SER A 580 91.48 -41.35 -47.41
N GLN A 581 90.41 -40.52 -47.30
CA GLN A 581 89.09 -40.51 -48.03
C GLN A 581 87.99 -41.63 -47.89
N PHE A 582 86.80 -41.33 -48.49
CA PHE A 582 85.58 -42.13 -48.75
C PHE A 582 84.44 -42.20 -47.67
N LEU A 583 83.23 -42.69 -48.02
CA LEU A 583 82.08 -41.92 -48.60
C LEU A 583 80.93 -42.86 -49.11
N GLY A 584 79.64 -42.57 -48.82
CA GLY A 584 78.48 -43.03 -49.63
C GLY A 584 77.19 -43.48 -48.91
N ASN A 585 76.04 -43.33 -49.62
CA ASN A 585 74.66 -43.86 -49.39
C ASN A 585 73.90 -43.37 -48.12
N SER A 586 72.61 -42.93 -48.09
CA SER A 586 71.41 -42.91 -48.98
C SER A 586 70.41 -44.08 -48.86
N GLY A 587 69.17 -43.80 -48.45
CA GLY A 587 68.06 -44.77 -48.53
C GLY A 587 66.77 -44.37 -47.80
N GLU A 588 66.73 -44.54 -46.48
CA GLU A 588 65.47 -44.88 -45.78
C GLU A 588 64.80 -43.72 -45.00
N ASP A 589 65.57 -42.74 -44.50
CA ASP A 589 65.05 -41.60 -43.71
C ASP A 589 63.89 -40.87 -44.40
N TYR A 590 64.03 -40.58 -45.69
CA TYR A 590 63.03 -39.84 -46.48
C TYR A 590 61.67 -40.55 -46.54
N ARG A 591 61.62 -41.87 -46.35
CA ARG A 591 60.38 -42.64 -46.33
C ARG A 591 59.70 -42.59 -44.96
N LEU A 592 60.49 -42.68 -43.88
CA LEU A 592 59.98 -42.55 -42.51
C LEU A 592 59.50 -41.12 -42.24
N GLN A 593 60.31 -40.12 -42.58
CA GLN A 593 59.96 -38.70 -42.45
C GLN A 593 58.70 -38.34 -43.26
N LYS A 594 58.54 -38.91 -44.47
CA LYS A 594 57.31 -38.74 -45.26
C LYS A 594 56.08 -39.34 -44.56
N ILE A 595 56.15 -40.57 -44.06
CA ILE A 595 55.02 -41.23 -43.37
C ILE A 595 54.62 -40.45 -42.11
N GLN A 596 55.61 -39.95 -41.36
CA GLN A 596 55.36 -39.12 -40.19
C GLN A 596 54.66 -37.79 -40.56
N LEU A 597 55.14 -37.08 -41.58
CA LEU A 597 54.50 -35.85 -42.06
C LEU A 597 53.09 -36.09 -42.63
N GLU A 598 52.83 -37.24 -43.28
CA GLU A 598 51.49 -37.62 -43.74
C GLU A 598 50.53 -37.91 -42.55
N ALA A 599 51.03 -38.49 -41.45
CA ALA A 599 50.25 -38.71 -40.23
C ALA A 599 49.98 -37.40 -39.46
N GLU A 600 50.98 -36.53 -39.31
CA GLU A 600 50.82 -35.19 -38.72
C GLU A 600 49.85 -34.31 -39.55
N LEU A 601 49.88 -34.44 -40.88
CA LEU A 601 48.99 -33.73 -41.79
C LEU A 601 47.54 -34.26 -41.78
N GLU A 602 47.30 -35.54 -41.50
CA GLU A 602 45.93 -36.03 -41.27
C GLU A 602 45.43 -35.69 -39.87
N SER A 603 46.27 -35.80 -38.83
CA SER A 603 45.93 -35.39 -37.46
C SER A 603 45.58 -33.90 -37.37
N THR A 604 46.26 -33.03 -38.12
CA THR A 604 45.91 -31.60 -38.19
C THR A 604 44.61 -31.35 -38.95
N LYS A 605 44.23 -32.15 -39.97
CA LYS A 605 42.89 -32.10 -40.58
C LYS A 605 41.79 -32.58 -39.62
N GLU A 606 42.04 -33.61 -38.82
CA GLU A 606 41.06 -34.09 -37.84
C GLU A 606 40.85 -33.07 -36.73
N ASN A 607 41.92 -32.44 -36.23
CA ASN A 607 41.83 -31.30 -35.31
C ASN A 607 41.11 -30.09 -35.95
N LEU A 608 41.33 -29.81 -37.24
CA LEU A 608 40.61 -28.76 -37.97
C LEU A 608 39.10 -29.06 -38.03
N LYS A 609 38.70 -30.28 -38.41
CA LYS A 609 37.29 -30.73 -38.42
C LYS A 609 36.66 -30.67 -37.03
N ALA A 610 37.40 -31.03 -35.98
CA ALA A 610 36.93 -30.94 -34.59
C ALA A 610 36.69 -29.47 -34.19
N LYS A 611 37.60 -28.56 -34.55
CA LYS A 611 37.44 -27.12 -34.31
C LYS A 611 36.35 -26.47 -35.16
N GLU A 612 36.14 -26.94 -36.38
CA GLU A 612 35.00 -26.54 -37.24
C GLU A 612 33.66 -26.95 -36.62
N MET A 613 33.56 -28.19 -36.10
CA MET A 613 32.37 -28.67 -35.38
C MET A 613 32.14 -27.91 -34.06
N GLU A 614 33.19 -27.57 -33.32
CA GLU A 614 33.13 -26.74 -32.11
C GLU A 614 32.70 -25.30 -32.42
N LEU A 615 33.16 -24.74 -33.53
CA LEU A 615 32.73 -23.44 -34.05
C LEU A 615 31.25 -23.46 -34.46
N LEU A 616 30.81 -24.48 -35.21
CA LEU A 616 29.39 -24.63 -35.57
C LEU A 616 28.48 -24.85 -34.35
N ALA A 617 28.94 -25.57 -33.33
CA ALA A 617 28.24 -25.69 -32.05
C ALA A 617 28.16 -24.35 -31.31
N SER A 618 29.25 -23.58 -31.31
CA SER A 618 29.31 -22.24 -30.72
C SER A 618 28.42 -21.24 -31.46
N GLN A 619 28.38 -21.30 -32.80
CA GLN A 619 27.52 -20.47 -33.64
C GLN A 619 26.03 -20.77 -33.43
N ARG A 620 25.65 -22.04 -33.27
CA ARG A 620 24.28 -22.43 -32.87
C ARG A 620 23.91 -21.92 -31.48
N LYS A 621 24.84 -22.01 -30.52
CA LYS A 621 24.65 -21.49 -29.16
C LYS A 621 24.54 -19.95 -29.14
N LEU A 622 25.25 -19.26 -30.02
CA LEU A 622 25.15 -17.81 -30.22
C LEU A 622 23.78 -17.46 -30.81
N ALA A 623 23.35 -18.11 -31.90
CA ALA A 623 22.04 -17.87 -32.52
C ALA A 623 20.86 -18.08 -31.55
N ILE A 624 20.91 -19.10 -30.68
CA ILE A 624 19.91 -19.30 -29.62
C ILE A 624 19.94 -18.14 -28.60
N LYS A 625 21.11 -17.55 -28.33
CA LYS A 625 21.21 -16.37 -27.46
C LYS A 625 20.78 -15.07 -28.14
N ASP A 626 20.95 -14.95 -29.44
CA ASP A 626 20.42 -13.83 -30.22
C ASP A 626 18.87 -13.91 -30.25
N GLU A 627 18.29 -15.09 -30.44
CA GLU A 627 16.83 -15.33 -30.37
C GLU A 627 16.26 -15.12 -28.94
N GLU A 628 16.99 -15.52 -27.89
CA GLU A 628 16.64 -15.17 -26.51
C GLU A 628 16.67 -13.65 -26.25
N LEU A 629 17.61 -12.92 -26.86
CA LEU A 629 17.75 -11.47 -26.73
C LEU A 629 16.66 -10.73 -27.51
N GLU A 630 16.32 -11.18 -28.72
CA GLU A 630 15.21 -10.66 -29.52
C GLU A 630 13.89 -10.80 -28.76
N MET A 631 13.63 -12.00 -28.20
CA MET A 631 12.51 -12.24 -27.27
C MET A 631 12.56 -11.45 -25.96
N VAL A 632 13.69 -10.83 -25.58
CA VAL A 632 13.79 -9.91 -24.44
C VAL A 632 13.56 -8.45 -24.89
N LEU A 633 14.03 -8.07 -26.08
CA LEU A 633 13.76 -6.78 -26.69
C LEU A 633 12.26 -6.58 -26.96
N GLU A 634 11.57 -7.56 -27.54
CA GLU A 634 10.11 -7.49 -27.73
C GLU A 634 9.36 -7.26 -26.41
N ARG A 635 9.80 -7.92 -25.32
CA ARG A 635 9.22 -7.74 -23.99
C ARG A 635 9.56 -6.39 -23.36
N LEU A 636 10.74 -5.83 -23.65
CA LEU A 636 11.09 -4.47 -23.23
C LEU A 636 10.31 -3.43 -24.03
N GLU A 637 10.10 -3.62 -25.33
CA GLU A 637 9.23 -2.76 -26.14
C GLU A 637 7.78 -2.78 -25.66
N GLU A 638 7.25 -3.95 -25.26
CA GLU A 638 5.93 -4.06 -24.64
C GLU A 638 5.88 -3.31 -23.30
N LYS A 639 6.93 -3.41 -22.46
CA LYS A 639 7.00 -2.62 -21.22
C LYS A 639 7.16 -1.13 -21.45
N ASP A 640 7.85 -0.71 -22.51
CA ASP A 640 7.89 0.69 -22.94
C ASP A 640 6.55 1.18 -23.49
N ARG A 641 5.71 0.30 -24.07
CA ARG A 641 4.31 0.61 -24.42
C ARG A 641 3.45 0.77 -23.15
N GLU A 642 3.50 -0.20 -22.24
CA GLU A 642 2.80 -0.12 -20.94
C GLU A 642 3.20 1.14 -20.15
N LEU A 643 4.50 1.48 -20.10
CA LEU A 643 4.99 2.67 -19.42
C LEU A 643 4.55 3.97 -20.09
N LYS A 644 4.52 4.04 -21.43
CA LYS A 644 3.97 5.21 -22.14
C LYS A 644 2.48 5.38 -21.89
N GLU A 645 1.71 4.29 -21.89
CA GLU A 645 0.28 4.32 -21.60
C GLU A 645 -0.01 4.71 -20.13
N LEU A 646 0.84 4.28 -19.19
CA LEU A 646 0.79 4.73 -17.79
C LEU A 646 1.22 6.20 -17.62
N GLU A 647 2.21 6.68 -18.38
CA GLU A 647 2.63 8.08 -18.37
C GLU A 647 1.60 9.00 -19.06
N GLU A 648 0.89 8.51 -20.08
CA GLU A 648 -0.26 9.17 -20.70
C GLU A 648 -1.43 9.27 -19.71
N ARG A 649 -1.84 8.16 -19.07
CA ARG A 649 -2.82 8.20 -17.96
C ARG A 649 -2.38 9.10 -16.80
N ARG A 650 -1.08 9.20 -16.53
CA ARG A 650 -0.55 10.13 -15.52
C ARG A 650 -0.69 11.58 -15.97
N ARG A 651 -0.39 11.90 -17.24
CA ARG A 651 -0.64 13.22 -17.82
C ARG A 651 -2.13 13.56 -17.79
N ASP A 652 -3.01 12.63 -18.16
CA ASP A 652 -4.47 12.81 -18.06
C ASP A 652 -4.90 13.08 -16.61
N ALA A 653 -4.34 12.35 -15.64
CA ALA A 653 -4.61 12.58 -14.22
C ALA A 653 -4.03 13.90 -13.70
N ASP A 654 -2.83 14.29 -14.13
CA ASP A 654 -2.20 15.57 -13.78
C ASP A 654 -2.92 16.76 -14.45
N ASP A 655 -3.48 16.59 -15.65
CA ASP A 655 -4.28 17.60 -16.36
C ASP A 655 -5.71 17.66 -15.82
N LEU A 656 -6.32 16.54 -15.43
CA LEU A 656 -7.57 16.51 -14.65
C LEU A 656 -7.37 17.16 -13.28
N ASN A 657 -6.20 16.96 -12.64
CA ASN A 657 -5.84 17.62 -11.40
C ASN A 657 -5.60 19.12 -11.62
N LYS A 658 -4.97 19.55 -12.72
CA LYS A 658 -4.91 20.97 -13.10
C LYS A 658 -6.29 21.57 -13.37
N LEU A 659 -7.21 20.82 -13.97
CA LEU A 659 -8.60 21.25 -14.14
C LEU A 659 -9.36 21.30 -12.80
N SER A 660 -9.07 20.40 -11.85
CA SER A 660 -9.59 20.47 -10.48
C SER A 660 -8.99 21.63 -9.68
N ILE A 661 -7.72 21.95 -9.91
CA ILE A 661 -7.04 23.11 -9.33
C ILE A 661 -7.64 24.38 -9.92
N LEU A 662 -7.79 24.50 -11.25
CA LEU A 662 -8.45 25.64 -11.89
C LEU A 662 -9.94 25.78 -11.51
N ALA A 663 -10.64 24.68 -11.27
CA ALA A 663 -12.00 24.69 -10.73
C ALA A 663 -12.06 25.23 -9.29
N ASN A 664 -10.99 25.02 -8.49
CA ASN A 664 -10.87 25.57 -7.14
C ASN A 664 -10.29 27.01 -7.15
N GLU A 665 -9.34 27.34 -8.03
CA GLU A 665 -8.74 28.67 -8.20
C GLU A 665 -9.70 29.67 -8.89
N SER A 666 -10.76 29.18 -9.53
CA SER A 666 -11.91 30.01 -9.94
C SER A 666 -12.97 30.15 -8.85
N VAL A 667 -12.74 29.54 -7.68
CA VAL A 667 -13.58 29.58 -6.48
C VAL A 667 -12.67 29.82 -5.26
N ASP A 668 -11.85 30.89 -5.33
CA ASP A 668 -11.13 31.40 -4.16
C ASP A 668 -12.11 31.58 -3.00
N ASP A 669 -11.71 31.22 -1.76
CA ASP A 669 -12.49 31.56 -0.55
C ASP A 669 -12.75 33.07 -0.48
N LEU A 670 -11.82 33.90 -0.97
CA LEU A 670 -11.97 35.35 -1.10
C LEU A 670 -13.11 35.76 -2.05
N SER A 671 -13.42 34.92 -3.05
CA SER A 671 -14.51 35.14 -4.00
C SER A 671 -15.85 34.62 -3.46
N ILE A 672 -15.86 33.52 -2.69
CA ILE A 672 -17.03 33.08 -1.92
C ILE A 672 -17.37 34.13 -0.85
N GLU A 673 -16.41 34.54 -0.03
CA GLU A 673 -16.59 35.54 1.03
C GLU A 673 -17.05 36.88 0.44
N LYS A 674 -16.49 37.30 -0.70
CA LYS A 674 -16.98 38.47 -1.43
C LYS A 674 -18.41 38.31 -1.94
N LEU A 675 -18.77 37.18 -2.54
CA LEU A 675 -20.14 36.93 -3.02
C LEU A 675 -21.14 36.83 -1.87
N GLN A 676 -20.74 36.30 -0.71
CA GLN A 676 -21.54 36.29 0.51
C GLN A 676 -21.69 37.68 1.13
N LEU A 677 -20.63 38.50 1.11
CA LEU A 677 -20.67 39.90 1.51
C LEU A 677 -21.58 40.73 0.57
N GLU A 678 -21.48 40.52 -0.73
CA GLU A 678 -22.28 41.18 -1.77
C GLU A 678 -23.75 40.74 -1.68
N ALA A 679 -24.03 39.46 -1.43
CA ALA A 679 -25.38 38.98 -1.13
C ALA A 679 -25.95 39.58 0.17
N ALA A 680 -25.18 39.58 1.27
CA ALA A 680 -25.61 40.20 2.53
C ALA A 680 -25.83 41.72 2.39
N GLN A 681 -25.02 42.40 1.58
CA GLN A 681 -25.20 43.82 1.27
C GLN A 681 -26.49 44.06 0.46
N LEU A 682 -26.79 43.21 -0.53
CA LEU A 682 -28.04 43.27 -1.29
C LEU A 682 -29.27 42.90 -0.45
N GLU A 683 -29.16 41.98 0.51
CA GLU A 683 -30.21 41.68 1.49
C GLU A 683 -30.48 42.87 2.42
N VAL A 684 -29.44 43.56 2.88
CA VAL A 684 -29.57 44.81 3.67
C VAL A 684 -30.17 45.94 2.82
N GLU A 685 -29.77 46.09 1.57
CA GLU A 685 -30.35 47.09 0.65
C GLU A 685 -31.83 46.78 0.36
N ALA A 686 -32.18 45.52 0.13
CA ALA A 686 -33.57 45.08 -0.05
C ALA A 686 -34.41 45.30 1.22
N ALA A 687 -33.88 44.96 2.41
CA ALA A 687 -34.58 45.14 3.67
C ALA A 687 -34.76 46.62 4.05
N THR A 688 -33.75 47.46 3.83
CA THR A 688 -33.86 48.91 4.08
C THR A 688 -34.76 49.60 3.06
N SER A 689 -34.74 49.19 1.80
CA SER A 689 -35.70 49.64 0.77
C SER A 689 -37.14 49.23 1.11
N ALA A 690 -37.35 47.99 1.57
CA ALA A 690 -38.67 47.53 2.04
C ALA A 690 -39.16 48.31 3.27
N LEU A 691 -38.29 48.56 4.25
CA LEU A 691 -38.60 49.42 5.41
C LEU A 691 -38.94 50.86 4.98
N HIS A 692 -38.20 51.43 4.02
CA HIS A 692 -38.48 52.75 3.48
C HIS A 692 -39.84 52.80 2.77
N LYS A 693 -40.17 51.78 1.97
CA LYS A 693 -41.46 51.68 1.29
C LYS A 693 -42.63 51.46 2.27
N LEU A 694 -42.43 50.68 3.34
CA LEU A 694 -43.39 50.55 4.44
C LEU A 694 -43.58 51.87 5.19
N ALA A 695 -42.52 52.63 5.45
CA ALA A 695 -42.62 53.96 6.07
C ALA A 695 -43.41 54.92 5.17
N GLU A 696 -43.10 54.98 3.88
CA GLU A 696 -43.83 55.79 2.89
C GLU A 696 -45.31 55.39 2.79
N MET A 697 -45.61 54.09 2.69
CA MET A 697 -46.97 53.57 2.69
C MET A 697 -47.73 53.88 3.99
N SER A 698 -47.07 53.80 5.15
CA SER A 698 -47.67 54.16 6.43
C SER A 698 -48.01 55.65 6.51
N ARG A 699 -47.14 56.51 5.94
CA ARG A 699 -47.33 57.96 5.87
C ARG A 699 -48.44 58.33 4.87
N GLU A 700 -48.53 57.63 3.74
CA GLU A 700 -49.68 57.74 2.82
C GLU A 700 -50.99 57.30 3.48
N LEU A 701 -51.00 56.19 4.23
CA LEU A 701 -52.18 55.72 4.96
C LEU A 701 -52.62 56.71 6.03
N LEU A 702 -51.68 57.23 6.83
CA LEU A 702 -51.93 58.25 7.83
C LEU A 702 -52.49 59.54 7.21
N ASN A 703 -51.90 60.01 6.10
CA ASN A 703 -52.39 61.19 5.38
C ASN A 703 -53.79 60.96 4.79
N LYS A 704 -54.07 59.79 4.20
CA LYS A 704 -55.39 59.44 3.66
C LYS A 704 -56.44 59.30 4.75
N ALA A 705 -56.09 58.73 5.90
CA ALA A 705 -56.98 58.62 7.05
C ALA A 705 -57.23 60.00 7.71
N SER A 706 -56.24 60.89 7.73
CA SER A 706 -56.42 62.28 8.19
C SER A 706 -57.36 63.07 7.26
N LEU A 707 -57.15 62.98 5.95
CA LEU A 707 -58.04 63.58 4.94
C LEU A 707 -59.47 63.01 5.00
N SER A 708 -59.63 61.75 5.42
CA SER A 708 -60.93 61.13 5.65
C SER A 708 -61.66 61.69 6.88
N ILE A 709 -60.97 62.36 7.81
CA ILE A 709 -61.57 63.02 8.98
C ILE A 709 -61.91 64.48 8.65
N ASP A 710 -61.05 65.19 7.93
CA ASP A 710 -61.31 66.57 7.50
C ASP A 710 -62.47 66.68 6.49
N SER A 711 -62.75 65.62 5.72
CA SER A 711 -63.78 65.63 4.66
C SER A 711 -65.22 65.71 5.17
N ASP A 712 -65.50 65.26 6.41
CA ASP A 712 -66.86 65.19 6.97
C ASP A 712 -67.23 66.44 7.82
N LEU A 713 -66.40 67.50 7.80
CA LEU A 713 -66.53 68.65 8.72
C LEU A 713 -66.77 70.04 8.09
N GLU A 714 -66.77 70.20 6.76
CA GLU A 714 -67.19 71.47 6.11
C GLU A 714 -68.51 71.36 5.33
N VAL A 715 -69.55 72.03 5.83
CA VAL A 715 -70.89 72.08 5.21
C VAL A 715 -71.13 73.42 4.50
N ASN A 716 -71.35 73.35 3.19
CA ASN A 716 -71.99 74.35 2.31
C ASN A 716 -71.38 75.76 2.16
N VAL A 717 -70.71 76.01 1.02
CA VAL A 717 -70.89 77.26 0.24
C VAL A 717 -70.94 76.96 -1.27
N PHE A 718 -72.08 77.23 -1.90
CA PHE A 718 -72.23 77.32 -3.38
C PHE A 718 -71.87 78.75 -3.85
N PRO A 719 -71.30 78.94 -5.07
CA PRO A 719 -72.17 79.17 -6.23
C PRO A 719 -71.65 78.78 -7.64
N GLN A 720 -72.48 78.01 -8.36
CA GLN A 720 -72.99 78.27 -9.72
C GLN A 720 -72.08 78.47 -10.97
N ASN A 721 -72.51 77.84 -12.08
CA ASN A 721 -72.11 77.96 -13.49
C ASN A 721 -70.82 77.21 -13.93
N GLY A 722 -70.81 76.44 -15.03
CA GLY A 722 -71.93 76.06 -15.91
C GLY A 722 -71.48 75.38 -17.23
N PHE A 723 -72.41 74.74 -17.94
CA PHE A 723 -72.24 73.94 -19.17
C PHE A 723 -71.36 72.67 -19.04
N GLY A 724 -71.70 71.52 -19.62
CA GLY A 724 -72.95 71.14 -20.33
C GLY A 724 -72.77 69.84 -21.14
N SER A 725 -73.89 69.21 -21.53
CA SER A 725 -73.98 68.00 -22.37
C SER A 725 -73.42 66.68 -21.78
N ASP A 726 -74.04 65.51 -21.98
CA ASP A 726 -75.29 65.16 -22.70
C ASP A 726 -75.98 63.91 -22.10
N SER A 727 -77.30 63.80 -22.34
CA SER A 727 -78.12 62.59 -22.60
C SER A 727 -77.70 61.20 -22.03
N CYS A 728 -78.55 60.37 -21.40
CA CYS A 728 -79.98 60.39 -21.00
C CYS A 728 -80.16 59.18 -20.03
N VAL A 729 -81.02 59.13 -18.99
CA VAL A 729 -82.50 59.28 -18.93
C VAL A 729 -83.17 58.16 -19.76
N VAL A 730 -83.96 57.20 -19.23
CA VAL A 730 -85.08 57.17 -18.26
C VAL A 730 -84.90 55.93 -17.34
N GLU A 731 -85.07 55.96 -16.01
CA GLU A 731 -86.29 55.62 -15.20
C GLU A 731 -86.92 54.24 -15.56
N GLU A 732 -87.57 53.48 -14.68
CA GLU A 732 -88.40 53.80 -13.50
C GLU A 732 -88.55 52.52 -12.61
N SER A 733 -89.14 52.54 -11.41
CA SER A 733 -88.81 53.18 -10.11
C SER A 733 -89.74 52.57 -9.03
N VAL A 734 -89.38 52.64 -7.73
CA VAL A 734 -90.26 52.55 -6.53
C VAL A 734 -91.12 51.26 -6.28
N PRO A 735 -91.64 51.00 -5.04
CA PRO A 735 -90.99 51.20 -3.73
C PRO A 735 -91.31 50.16 -2.60
N LEU A 736 -90.62 50.37 -1.47
CA LEU A 736 -91.11 50.32 -0.07
C LEU A 736 -91.60 49.01 0.59
N GLN A 737 -90.96 48.71 1.73
CA GLN A 737 -91.71 48.54 2.99
C GLN A 737 -90.97 49.22 4.17
N ASN A 738 -91.71 49.62 5.20
CA ASN A 738 -91.23 50.36 6.38
C ASN A 738 -90.58 49.39 7.40
N GLY A 739 -89.58 49.75 8.24
CA GLY A 739 -89.65 50.70 9.38
C GLY A 739 -90.16 49.99 10.66
N PRO A 740 -89.77 50.35 11.92
CA PRO A 740 -89.09 51.59 12.37
C PRO A 740 -87.93 51.44 13.41
N GLU A 741 -87.07 52.49 13.53
CA GLU A 741 -86.36 53.01 14.74
C GLU A 741 -85.50 52.07 15.66
N PRO A 742 -84.67 52.60 16.60
CA PRO A 742 -83.61 53.62 16.44
C PRO A 742 -82.25 53.21 17.10
N ASP A 743 -81.35 54.20 17.29
CA ASP A 743 -80.22 54.26 18.25
C ASP A 743 -78.83 53.62 17.99
N SER A 744 -77.86 54.13 18.78
CA SER A 744 -76.46 53.71 19.03
C SER A 744 -75.35 53.93 17.97
N ASN A 745 -75.48 53.42 16.73
CA ASN A 745 -74.30 53.08 15.92
C ASN A 745 -73.44 54.23 15.35
N LEU A 746 -73.77 55.50 15.59
CA LEU A 746 -73.02 56.68 15.08
C LEU A 746 -71.88 57.14 16.02
N VAL A 747 -71.79 56.62 17.25
CA VAL A 747 -70.72 56.95 18.20
C VAL A 747 -69.56 55.96 18.11
N GLU A 748 -69.86 54.65 18.19
CA GLU A 748 -68.85 53.58 18.08
C GLU A 748 -68.08 53.60 16.76
N SER A 749 -68.73 54.03 15.67
CA SER A 749 -68.08 54.20 14.35
C SER A 749 -67.05 55.33 14.34
N ASN A 750 -67.27 56.41 15.10
CA ASN A 750 -66.29 57.47 15.29
C ASN A 750 -65.17 57.05 16.24
N GLU A 751 -65.48 56.38 17.35
CA GLU A 751 -64.45 55.86 18.27
C GLU A 751 -63.53 54.86 17.56
N CYS A 752 -64.10 53.92 16.78
CA CYS A 752 -63.35 52.97 15.94
C CYS A 752 -62.44 53.67 14.92
N LEU A 753 -62.89 54.74 14.25
CA LEU A 753 -62.04 55.52 13.34
C LEU A 753 -60.93 56.29 14.08
N THR A 754 -61.19 56.79 15.29
CA THR A 754 -60.12 57.41 16.11
C THR A 754 -59.12 56.39 16.64
N GLU A 755 -59.54 55.16 16.96
CA GLU A 755 -58.65 54.08 17.38
C GLU A 755 -57.81 53.55 16.20
N ILE A 756 -58.41 53.37 15.02
CA ILE A 756 -57.71 53.04 13.78
C ILE A 756 -56.67 54.10 13.42
N THR A 757 -57.01 55.39 13.49
CA THR A 757 -56.06 56.47 13.18
C THR A 757 -54.96 56.61 14.24
N PHE A 758 -55.26 56.40 15.52
CA PHE A 758 -54.26 56.32 16.59
C PHE A 758 -53.29 55.15 16.39
N GLU A 759 -53.78 53.96 16.05
CA GLU A 759 -52.95 52.78 15.77
C GLU A 759 -52.14 52.93 14.48
N VAL A 760 -52.71 53.48 13.40
CA VAL A 760 -51.96 53.82 12.17
C VAL A 760 -50.86 54.85 12.45
N ALA A 761 -51.13 55.86 13.28
CA ALA A 761 -50.12 56.82 13.73
C ALA A 761 -49.02 56.15 14.57
N ARG A 762 -49.38 55.25 15.50
CA ARG A 762 -48.43 54.50 16.33
C ARG A 762 -47.55 53.56 15.49
N LEU A 763 -48.13 52.86 14.53
CA LEU A 763 -47.43 51.98 13.60
C LEU A 763 -46.52 52.76 12.63
N SER A 764 -46.98 53.92 12.15
CA SER A 764 -46.16 54.81 11.30
C SER A 764 -44.96 55.35 12.08
N ALA A 765 -45.17 55.86 13.30
CA ALA A 765 -44.08 56.31 14.18
C ALA A 765 -43.10 55.18 14.56
N LEU A 766 -43.59 53.94 14.75
CA LEU A 766 -42.75 52.78 15.00
C LEU A 766 -41.93 52.38 13.76
N THR A 767 -42.51 52.48 12.55
CA THR A 767 -41.82 52.17 11.30
C THR A 767 -40.78 53.25 10.95
N GLU A 768 -41.10 54.52 11.16
CA GLU A 768 -40.16 55.63 10.98
C GLU A 768 -39.02 55.59 12.00
N ARG A 769 -39.29 55.13 13.23
CA ARG A 769 -38.27 54.81 14.23
C ARG A 769 -37.37 53.65 13.80
N LEU A 770 -37.92 52.57 13.26
CA LEU A 770 -37.11 51.46 12.74
C LEU A 770 -36.23 51.89 11.55
N VAL A 771 -36.72 52.79 10.69
CA VAL A 771 -35.92 53.42 9.61
C VAL A 771 -34.78 54.28 10.15
N GLN A 772 -34.98 55.00 11.27
CA GLN A 772 -33.92 55.75 11.96
C GLN A 772 -32.91 54.83 12.66
N GLU A 773 -33.38 53.80 13.38
CA GLU A 773 -32.54 52.83 14.10
C GLU A 773 -31.75 51.92 13.14
N ALA A 774 -32.26 51.69 11.93
CA ALA A 774 -31.53 51.06 10.81
C ALA A 774 -30.55 52.01 10.07
N GLY A 775 -30.42 53.26 10.49
CA GLY A 775 -29.43 54.20 9.94
C GLY A 775 -29.73 54.76 8.54
N VAL A 776 -30.95 54.57 8.01
CA VAL A 776 -31.33 54.88 6.61
C VAL A 776 -31.54 56.41 6.38
N VAL A 777 -31.16 57.25 7.34
CA VAL A 777 -31.28 58.71 7.23
C VAL A 777 -30.15 59.29 6.38
N SER A 778 -30.34 59.22 5.07
CA SER A 778 -29.61 60.07 4.13
C SER A 778 -29.90 61.54 4.47
N ALA A 779 -28.85 62.29 4.86
CA ALA A 779 -28.96 63.72 5.06
C ALA A 779 -29.10 64.42 3.69
N ALA A 780 -30.16 65.20 3.51
CA ALA A 780 -30.41 65.89 2.24
C ALA A 780 -29.39 67.02 1.99
N THR A 781 -28.61 66.88 0.92
CA THR A 781 -27.86 67.95 0.24
C THR A 781 -27.93 67.74 -1.27
#